data_AF-B7KMB9-F1
#
_entry.id   AF-B7KMB9-F1
#
_cell.length_a   1.000
_cell.length_b   1.000
_cell.length_c   1.000
_cell.angle_alpha   90.00
_cell.angle_beta   90.00
_cell.angle_gamma   90.00
#
_symmetry.space_group_name_H-M   'P 1'
#
loop_
_entity.id
_entity.type
_entity.pdbx_description
1 polymer ?
#
loop_
_entity_poly.entity_id
_entity_poly.type
_entity_poly.pdbx_seq_one_letter_code
_entity_poly.pdbx_strand_id
1 'polypeptide(L)'
;MTSIERTAYPRFKRYYTHNELKQIYTPTSIDKKFALEHTIGENNYLNLTVLLKVFQKLGYFPNLNEVPQSIKEHIKKELSLPLNQVIGYKGARSLFRHKQLIRSYLQVISYNKSASLLVDEIVTQSAYIMDNPADLINVALEELIKNRYELPSFRELDRQVNHLRTRVNQTLFSETIKRLNPELSQSLNDLLLSQPSENLTLFNQLKALPKRPSRNHLNDLLAHELWLSHFGDISDYLQHINQAKIKHFAAEATVLDATSVKRIKLPKRLTILLCLLYESQKQSRDNLTEMFLKRMATLHKKAQDQLEEIKQQYQQTSDRLLSTFQEVLQVLSDEDKPEIPQELLQAVESTLTASGGVEKLLSQCEAVTAYKGNNYYPLLWGFYQSHRAAFFRLIQTVKLESTTTDRRLIDALNFLLENSHRRGEWLTGKVDLSFASKEWQKLVLVIVTQNQTPKINRRSFEVCVFSYLASELKSGDVCVKGSGSFADWRKQLMPWDECLPMVADYCRLLDLPNCADNFIEHLKNWLSSTANCVDQAYPTNEQVIINEKGEPTLKKLLARPTQESLKNLEAIIMERIPNRNLIDILHNVDYWTNFTRHFGPLSGSDPKLKNPTERYLLTVFTYGCNLGASQAARHMRGIVNAKSLSNINSRHISIEQLNRGIIDIINRYNVLDLPNLWGQGDSAAADGTKYDVREQNLLSEYHIRYGGYGGIAYHHVADKYIALFSHFIPCGTWEAVYIIDGLLKNKSDLQPNTIHADTQGQSTPVFALSYLLGIKLMPRIRNWKDLNFYRPDKKTVYQHIDSLFKDTINWELIRTHWSDLMQVVLSIYTGKISSASLLRKLGNYSRKNRLYRAFRELGRVIRTIFLLEYISDIKLRQKITAATNKVEAYHGFSKWFFFGGDSIINSNDREEMEKRIKYNDLVANAVIFQNVVDLTEVLQQLQREGYFLDKEDVSALSPYLTSHIKRFGDYFLDLTQAPPRLDDLIVFTF
;
A
#
# COMPACT_ATOMS: atom_id res chain seq x y z
N MET A 1 -14.16 12.46 26.98
CA MET A 1 -13.00 11.83 27.62
C MET A 1 -12.42 10.86 26.63
N THR A 2 -11.11 10.91 26.43
CA THR A 2 -10.39 9.94 25.61
C THR A 2 -10.29 8.65 26.41
N SER A 3 -10.44 7.50 25.76
CA SER A 3 -10.16 6.23 26.43
C SER A 3 -8.66 6.13 26.72
N ILE A 4 -8.28 5.90 27.98
CA ILE A 4 -6.89 5.68 28.40
C ILE A 4 -6.21 4.59 27.57
N GLU A 5 -6.99 3.60 27.15
CA GLU A 5 -6.51 2.44 26.40
C GLU A 5 -6.01 2.79 24.98
N ARG A 6 -6.39 3.97 24.46
CA ARG A 6 -5.96 4.47 23.14
C ARG A 6 -4.68 5.30 23.19
N THR A 7 -4.15 5.54 24.39
CA THR A 7 -2.97 6.39 24.60
C THR A 7 -1.76 5.54 25.00
N ALA A 8 -0.57 6.10 24.84
CA ALA A 8 0.69 5.56 25.35
C ALA A 8 0.82 5.74 26.88
N TYR A 9 -0.24 6.19 27.57
CA TYR A 9 -0.24 6.39 29.00
C TYR A 9 0.09 5.06 29.71
N PRO A 10 1.15 5.00 30.54
CA PRO A 10 1.58 3.75 31.15
C PRO A 10 0.51 3.15 32.06
N ARG A 11 0.25 1.85 31.88
CA ARG A 11 -0.72 1.09 32.66
C ARG A 11 -0.20 -0.28 33.01
N PHE A 12 -0.78 -0.87 34.05
CA PHE A 12 -0.60 -2.29 34.27
C PHE A 12 -1.21 -3.06 33.11
N LYS A 13 -0.44 -4.01 32.57
CA LYS A 13 -0.99 -4.99 31.65
C LYS A 13 -1.94 -5.89 32.43
N ARG A 14 -2.99 -6.40 31.77
CA ARG A 14 -3.85 -7.42 32.37
C ARG A 14 -3.06 -8.69 32.70
N TYR A 15 -2.00 -8.98 31.93
CA TYR A 15 -1.13 -10.14 32.08
C TYR A 15 0.33 -9.75 31.84
N TYR A 16 1.26 -10.42 32.54
CA TYR A 16 2.71 -10.23 32.42
C TYR A 16 3.38 -11.59 32.24
N THR A 17 4.22 -11.73 31.21
CA THR A 17 4.99 -12.96 31.02
C THR A 17 6.13 -13.06 32.04
N HIS A 18 6.66 -14.26 32.28
CA HIS A 18 7.78 -14.43 33.22
C HIS A 18 9.03 -13.63 32.79
N ASN A 19 9.33 -13.60 31.49
CA ASN A 19 10.42 -12.81 30.94
C ASN A 19 10.19 -11.30 31.13
N GLU A 20 8.97 -10.80 30.95
CA GLU A 20 8.64 -9.40 31.20
C GLU A 20 8.79 -9.04 32.68
N LEU A 21 8.34 -9.91 33.59
CA LEU A 21 8.53 -9.73 35.03
C LEU A 21 10.02 -9.65 35.38
N LYS A 22 10.83 -10.55 34.82
CA LYS A 22 12.27 -10.60 35.03
C LYS A 22 13.01 -9.37 34.47
N GLN A 23 12.67 -8.93 33.27
CA GLN A 23 13.33 -7.78 32.63
C GLN A 23 12.94 -6.44 33.27
N ILE A 24 11.68 -6.27 33.65
CA ILE A 24 11.14 -4.96 34.05
C ILE A 24 11.12 -4.80 35.56
N TYR A 25 10.66 -5.82 36.28
CA TYR A 25 10.32 -5.71 37.71
C TYR A 25 11.33 -6.36 38.65
N THR A 26 12.37 -7.03 38.16
CA THR A 26 13.47 -7.49 39.01
C THR A 26 14.27 -6.28 39.55
N PRO A 27 14.40 -6.12 40.88
CA PRO A 27 15.23 -5.07 41.47
C PRO A 27 16.72 -5.34 41.24
N THR A 28 17.44 -4.33 40.76
CA THR A 28 18.91 -4.43 40.61
C THR A 28 19.60 -4.41 41.97
N SER A 29 20.88 -4.79 42.02
CA SER A 29 21.67 -4.70 43.26
C SER A 29 21.71 -3.28 43.84
N ILE A 30 21.70 -2.26 42.97
CA ILE A 30 21.67 -0.85 43.36
C ILE A 30 20.30 -0.50 43.97
N ASP A 31 19.21 -0.92 43.34
CA ASP A 31 17.84 -0.69 43.85
C ASP A 31 17.65 -1.35 45.23
N LYS A 32 18.16 -2.58 45.42
CA LYS A 32 18.09 -3.30 46.70
C LYS A 32 18.86 -2.56 47.80
N LYS A 33 20.06 -2.06 47.49
CA LYS A 33 20.88 -1.28 48.42
C LYS A 33 20.20 0.04 48.81
N PHE A 34 19.72 0.80 47.82
CA PHE A 34 18.97 2.03 48.05
C PHE A 34 17.77 1.81 49.00
N ALA A 35 16.99 0.76 48.76
CA ALA A 35 15.82 0.48 49.58
C ALA A 35 16.18 0.05 51.01
N LEU A 36 17.27 -0.69 51.22
CA LEU A 36 17.75 -1.07 52.55
C LEU A 36 18.25 0.15 53.36
N GLU A 37 18.97 1.07 52.72
CA GLU A 37 19.52 2.27 53.40
C GLU A 37 18.44 3.22 53.92
N HIS A 38 17.25 3.20 53.32
CA HIS A 38 16.19 4.19 53.60
C HIS A 38 14.95 3.61 54.30
N THR A 39 14.94 2.31 54.61
CA THR A 39 13.80 1.64 55.26
C THR A 39 14.20 0.87 56.49
N ILE A 40 13.30 0.81 57.47
CA ILE A 40 13.44 0.00 58.67
C ILE A 40 12.28 -1.00 58.68
N GLY A 41 12.61 -2.29 58.75
CA GLY A 41 11.67 -3.41 58.74
C GLY A 41 11.27 -3.89 57.34
N GLU A 42 11.04 -5.20 57.22
CA GLU A 42 10.77 -5.91 55.96
C GLU A 42 9.57 -5.34 55.18
N ASN A 43 8.54 -4.86 55.88
CA ASN A 43 7.36 -4.25 55.24
C ASN A 43 7.69 -2.96 54.50
N ASN A 44 8.47 -2.07 55.11
CA ASN A 44 8.84 -0.80 54.47
C ASN A 44 9.82 -1.05 53.32
N TYR A 45 10.70 -2.03 53.47
CA TYR A 45 11.62 -2.47 52.42
C TYR A 45 10.87 -3.00 51.19
N LEU A 46 9.89 -3.88 51.39
CA LEU A 46 9.02 -4.38 50.31
C LEU A 46 8.21 -3.24 49.68
N ASN A 47 7.55 -2.40 50.49
CA ASN A 47 6.72 -1.30 50.00
C ASN A 47 7.52 -0.28 49.17
N LEU A 48 8.73 0.08 49.60
CA LEU A 48 9.59 1.00 48.87
C LEU A 48 10.07 0.38 47.56
N THR A 49 10.50 -0.89 47.58
CA THR A 49 10.99 -1.59 46.39
C THR A 49 9.88 -1.77 45.35
N VAL A 50 8.68 -2.17 45.77
CA VAL A 50 7.51 -2.26 44.89
C VAL A 50 7.18 -0.89 44.29
N LEU A 51 7.10 0.17 45.10
CA LEU A 51 6.85 1.52 44.58
C LEU A 51 7.93 1.97 43.61
N LEU A 52 9.21 1.69 43.88
CA LEU A 52 10.33 2.07 43.00
C LEU A 52 10.21 1.38 41.64
N LYS A 53 10.04 0.04 41.62
CA LYS A 53 9.97 -0.73 40.37
C LYS A 53 8.73 -0.38 39.55
N VAL A 54 7.61 -0.16 40.23
CA VAL A 54 6.38 0.28 39.58
C VAL A 54 6.53 1.69 39.02
N PHE A 55 7.15 2.62 39.75
CA PHE A 55 7.39 3.98 39.28
C PHE A 55 8.35 4.01 38.09
N GLN A 56 9.44 3.23 38.11
CA GLN A 56 10.37 3.11 36.97
C GLN A 56 9.65 2.70 35.68
N LYS A 57 8.58 1.89 35.78
CA LYS A 57 7.80 1.47 34.62
C LYS A 57 6.67 2.43 34.25
N LEU A 58 5.97 2.98 35.25
CA LEU A 58 4.74 3.76 35.01
C LEU A 58 4.96 5.28 34.94
N GLY A 59 6.02 5.81 35.55
CA GLY A 59 6.26 7.25 35.64
C GLY A 59 5.34 8.00 36.61
N TYR A 60 4.47 7.30 37.35
CA TYR A 60 3.62 7.84 38.42
C TYR A 60 3.50 6.84 39.57
N PHE A 61 2.99 7.29 40.73
CA PHE A 61 2.76 6.43 41.89
C PHE A 61 1.31 5.90 41.93
N PRO A 62 1.04 4.63 41.54
CA PRO A 62 -0.30 4.06 41.67
C PRO A 62 -0.62 3.72 43.13
N ASN A 63 -1.87 3.34 43.38
CA ASN A 63 -2.22 2.75 44.66
C ASN A 63 -1.58 1.36 44.77
N LEU A 64 -0.95 1.03 45.90
CA LEU A 64 -0.32 -0.29 46.10
C LEU A 64 -1.34 -1.45 45.99
N ASN A 65 -2.62 -1.18 46.25
CA ASN A 65 -3.68 -2.17 46.08
C ASN A 65 -3.93 -2.50 44.60
N GLU A 66 -3.72 -1.54 43.70
CA GLU A 66 -3.92 -1.69 42.25
C GLU A 66 -2.76 -2.44 41.57
N VAL A 67 -1.61 -2.56 42.24
CA VAL A 67 -0.45 -3.30 41.69
C VAL A 67 -0.82 -4.79 41.54
N PRO A 68 -0.68 -5.38 40.34
CA PRO A 68 -0.95 -6.79 40.07
C PRO A 68 -0.24 -7.73 41.03
N GLN A 69 -0.94 -8.80 41.42
CA GLN A 69 -0.42 -9.80 42.34
C GLN A 69 0.83 -10.50 41.81
N SER A 70 0.93 -10.74 40.50
CA SER A 70 2.11 -11.33 39.85
C SER A 70 3.37 -10.48 40.05
N ILE A 71 3.27 -9.16 39.98
CA ILE A 71 4.40 -8.24 40.23
C ILE A 71 4.81 -8.30 41.71
N LYS A 72 3.81 -8.30 42.62
CA LYS A 72 4.04 -8.39 44.06
C LYS A 72 4.77 -9.67 44.43
N GLU A 73 4.33 -10.81 43.89
CA GLU A 73 4.93 -12.13 44.14
C GLU A 73 6.32 -12.25 43.55
N HIS A 74 6.53 -11.76 42.32
CA HIS A 74 7.86 -11.73 41.70
C HIS A 74 8.87 -10.94 42.53
N ILE A 75 8.52 -9.73 42.95
CA ILE A 75 9.41 -8.90 43.78
C ILE A 75 9.67 -9.54 45.15
N LYS A 76 8.66 -10.15 45.79
CA LYS A 76 8.86 -10.90 47.06
C LYS A 76 9.87 -12.03 46.89
N LYS A 77 9.76 -12.81 45.80
CA LYS A 77 10.68 -13.89 45.48
C LYS A 77 12.12 -13.39 45.28
N GLU A 78 12.29 -12.30 44.54
CA GLU A 78 13.60 -11.67 44.28
C GLU A 78 14.24 -11.03 45.52
N LEU A 79 13.43 -10.67 46.52
CA LEU A 79 13.89 -10.14 47.81
C LEU A 79 14.03 -11.21 48.89
N SER A 80 13.76 -12.48 48.58
CA SER A 80 13.75 -13.60 49.54
C SER A 80 12.81 -13.37 50.74
N LEU A 81 11.68 -12.68 50.52
CA LEU A 81 10.68 -12.40 51.55
C LEU A 81 9.51 -13.40 51.51
N PRO A 82 8.83 -13.65 52.65
CA PRO A 82 7.67 -14.55 52.70
C PRO A 82 6.52 -14.10 51.77
N LEU A 83 5.90 -15.05 51.06
CA LEU A 83 4.78 -14.75 50.15
C LEU A 83 3.54 -14.20 50.87
N ASN A 84 3.35 -14.55 52.15
CA ASN A 84 2.26 -14.07 52.99
C ASN A 84 2.43 -12.62 53.51
N GLN A 85 3.57 -11.97 53.25
CA GLN A 85 3.81 -10.59 53.71
C GLN A 85 2.81 -9.60 53.08
N VAL A 86 2.15 -8.78 53.90
CA VAL A 86 1.12 -7.82 53.43
C VAL A 86 1.77 -6.52 52.97
N ILE A 87 1.43 -6.08 51.75
CA ILE A 87 1.86 -4.80 51.17
C ILE A 87 0.90 -3.70 51.61
N GLY A 88 1.44 -2.57 52.08
CA GLY A 88 0.64 -1.42 52.52
C GLY A 88 1.34 -0.55 53.54
N TYR A 89 1.01 0.75 53.55
CA TYR A 89 1.52 1.71 54.52
C TYR A 89 0.55 1.87 55.69
N LYS A 90 1.06 1.79 56.93
CA LYS A 90 0.27 2.05 58.15
C LYS A 90 -0.07 3.54 58.36
N GLY A 91 0.58 4.47 57.65
CA GLY A 91 0.32 5.91 57.75
C GLY A 91 0.84 6.73 56.56
N ALA A 92 0.20 7.88 56.29
CA ALA A 92 0.48 8.72 55.12
C ALA A 92 1.89 9.35 55.09
N ARG A 93 2.50 9.58 56.27
CA ARG A 93 3.87 10.15 56.38
C ARG A 93 4.93 9.27 55.74
N SER A 94 4.88 7.96 55.97
CA SER A 94 5.87 7.01 55.42
C SER A 94 5.76 6.90 53.89
N LEU A 95 4.53 6.87 53.36
CA LEU A 95 4.27 6.89 51.93
C LEU A 95 4.81 8.18 51.28
N PHE A 96 4.54 9.33 51.89
CA PHE A 96 5.05 10.62 51.39
C PHE A 96 6.58 10.66 51.36
N ARG A 97 7.24 10.21 52.44
CA ARG A 97 8.70 10.11 52.51
C ARG A 97 9.25 9.21 51.41
N HIS A 98 8.66 8.03 51.19
CA HIS A 98 9.12 7.10 50.16
C HIS A 98 8.94 7.66 48.75
N LYS A 99 7.86 8.40 48.48
CA LYS A 99 7.68 9.10 47.19
C LYS A 99 8.77 10.16 46.97
N GLN A 100 9.12 10.95 48.00
CA GLN A 100 10.21 11.93 47.90
C GLN A 100 11.57 11.26 47.65
N LEU A 101 11.86 10.16 48.36
CA LEU A 101 13.09 9.40 48.17
C LEU A 101 13.20 8.87 46.73
N ILE A 102 12.14 8.25 46.20
CA ILE A 102 12.14 7.74 44.82
C ILE A 102 12.35 8.87 43.80
N ARG A 103 11.68 10.01 43.97
CA ARG A 103 11.88 11.19 43.10
C ARG A 103 13.33 11.67 43.11
N SER A 104 13.95 11.75 44.29
CA SER A 104 15.36 12.15 44.41
C SER A 104 16.32 11.13 43.78
N TYR A 105 16.09 9.83 44.00
CA TYR A 105 16.90 8.74 43.47
C TYR A 105 16.85 8.67 41.94
N LEU A 106 15.68 8.82 41.34
CA LEU A 106 15.48 8.79 39.88
C LEU A 106 15.69 10.15 39.21
N GLN A 107 15.95 11.21 39.97
CA GLN A 107 16.04 12.60 39.48
C GLN A 107 14.80 13.04 38.71
N VAL A 108 13.61 12.76 39.28
CA VAL A 108 12.31 13.05 38.68
C VAL A 108 11.62 14.18 39.42
N ILE A 109 11.11 15.16 38.66
CA ILE A 109 10.45 16.36 39.17
C ILE A 109 8.95 16.05 39.31
N SER A 110 8.35 16.37 40.45
CA SER A 110 6.90 16.21 40.62
C SER A 110 6.11 17.07 39.64
N TYR A 111 4.99 16.58 39.13
CA TYR A 111 4.10 17.38 38.28
C TYR A 111 3.67 18.66 38.99
N ASN A 112 4.01 19.81 38.41
CA ASN A 112 3.82 21.13 38.99
C ASN A 112 3.36 22.13 37.91
N LYS A 113 3.30 23.43 38.26
CA LYS A 113 2.86 24.47 37.33
C LYS A 113 3.77 24.62 36.10
N SER A 114 5.09 24.39 36.22
CA SER A 114 5.98 24.44 35.05
C SER A 114 5.75 23.26 34.10
N ALA A 115 5.53 22.06 34.64
CA ALA A 115 5.14 20.89 33.84
C ALA A 115 3.82 21.12 33.09
N SER A 116 2.83 21.70 33.77
CA SER A 116 1.54 22.03 33.15
C SER A 116 1.68 23.07 32.04
N LEU A 117 2.53 24.10 32.21
CA LEU A 117 2.82 25.09 31.16
C LEU A 117 3.54 24.49 29.95
N LEU A 118 4.48 23.56 30.18
CA LEU A 118 5.16 22.81 29.11
C LEU A 118 4.15 22.00 28.28
N VAL A 119 3.22 21.30 28.96
CA VAL A 119 2.12 20.58 28.29
C VAL A 119 1.24 21.56 27.51
N ASP A 120 0.91 22.73 28.08
CA ASP A 120 0.10 23.75 27.41
C ASP A 120 0.74 24.23 26.11
N GLU A 121 2.04 24.54 26.13
CA GLU A 121 2.79 25.01 24.97
C GLU A 121 2.82 23.96 23.85
N ILE A 122 3.28 22.75 24.18
CA ILE A 122 3.50 21.70 23.19
C ILE A 122 2.20 21.16 22.62
N VAL A 123 1.21 20.89 23.48
CA VAL A 123 -0.10 20.41 23.01
C VAL A 123 -0.79 21.48 22.18
N THR A 124 -0.62 22.78 22.49
CA THR A 124 -1.15 23.85 21.65
C THR A 124 -0.49 23.83 20.26
N GLN A 125 0.84 23.77 20.19
CA GLN A 125 1.58 23.71 18.92
C GLN A 125 1.17 22.47 18.10
N SER A 126 1.15 21.29 18.71
CA SER A 126 0.73 20.05 18.03
C SER A 126 -0.74 20.06 17.63
N ALA A 127 -1.62 20.66 18.43
CA ALA A 127 -3.05 20.75 18.09
C ALA A 127 -3.32 21.64 16.87
N TYR A 128 -2.41 22.48 16.41
CA TYR A 128 -2.55 23.15 15.10
C TYR A 128 -2.28 22.22 13.91
N ILE A 129 -1.56 21.10 14.15
CA ILE A 129 -1.16 20.14 13.13
C ILE A 129 -2.09 18.91 13.13
N MET A 130 -2.40 18.36 14.32
CA MET A 130 -3.20 17.13 14.50
C MET A 130 -4.44 17.38 15.38
N ASP A 131 -5.47 16.55 15.23
CA ASP A 131 -6.73 16.70 16.01
C ASP A 131 -7.09 15.51 16.90
N ASN A 132 -6.44 14.36 16.75
CA ASN A 132 -6.75 13.18 17.55
C ASN A 132 -6.28 13.39 19.01
N PRO A 133 -7.18 13.35 19.99
CA PRO A 133 -6.82 13.60 21.38
C PRO A 133 -5.85 12.55 21.95
N ALA A 134 -5.89 11.30 21.46
CA ALA A 134 -4.94 10.28 21.90
C ALA A 134 -3.51 10.60 21.46
N ASP A 135 -3.34 11.07 20.22
CA ASP A 135 -2.03 11.45 19.68
C ASP A 135 -1.50 12.69 20.42
N LEU A 136 -2.36 13.67 20.73
CA LEU A 136 -1.98 14.83 21.54
C LEU A 136 -1.57 14.46 22.99
N ILE A 137 -2.24 13.49 23.60
CA ILE A 137 -1.83 12.95 24.91
C ILE A 137 -0.46 12.29 24.78
N ASN A 138 -0.20 11.53 23.71
CA ASN A 138 1.10 10.87 23.51
C ASN A 138 2.24 11.87 23.37
N VAL A 139 2.03 12.97 22.63
CA VAL A 139 3.02 14.05 22.53
C VAL A 139 3.30 14.66 23.90
N ALA A 140 2.25 14.93 24.70
CA ALA A 140 2.43 15.45 26.05
C ALA A 140 3.22 14.48 26.95
N LEU A 141 2.95 13.18 26.85
CA LEU A 141 3.65 12.15 27.60
C LEU A 141 5.13 12.06 27.22
N GLU A 142 5.43 12.08 25.93
CA GLU A 142 6.80 12.02 25.42
C GLU A 142 7.64 13.17 25.96
N GLU A 143 7.10 14.40 25.94
CA GLU A 143 7.84 15.54 26.46
C GLU A 143 7.97 15.52 28.00
N LEU A 144 6.93 15.11 28.72
CA LEU A 144 7.00 14.97 30.18
C LEU A 144 8.09 13.96 30.58
N ILE A 145 8.18 12.83 29.87
CA ILE A 145 9.20 11.80 30.11
C ILE A 145 10.60 12.34 29.77
N LYS A 146 10.75 13.02 28.63
CA LYS A 146 12.02 13.62 28.19
C LYS A 146 12.58 14.63 29.18
N ASN A 147 11.72 15.44 29.80
CA ASN A 147 12.08 16.42 30.82
C ASN A 147 12.06 15.86 32.25
N ARG A 148 11.91 14.54 32.41
CA ARG A 148 11.90 13.82 33.70
C ARG A 148 10.85 14.33 34.69
N TYR A 149 9.66 14.63 34.21
CA TYR A 149 8.50 14.91 35.07
C TYR A 149 7.77 13.62 35.45
N GLU A 150 7.25 13.57 36.68
CA GLU A 150 6.24 12.60 37.09
C GLU A 150 4.97 12.82 36.27
N LEU A 151 4.36 11.74 35.81
CA LEU A 151 3.13 11.81 35.03
C LEU A 151 1.93 12.18 35.92
N PRO A 152 1.12 13.18 35.54
CA PRO A 152 -0.12 13.49 36.25
C PRO A 152 -1.14 12.37 36.04
N SER A 153 -2.21 12.38 36.83
CA SER A 153 -3.30 11.41 36.61
C SER A 153 -3.84 11.52 35.17
N PHE A 154 -4.17 10.38 34.55
CA PHE A 154 -4.70 10.38 33.18
C PHE A 154 -5.90 11.32 33.02
N ARG A 155 -6.78 11.40 34.02
CA ARG A 155 -7.96 12.29 33.99
C ARG A 155 -7.56 13.77 33.96
N GLU A 156 -6.51 14.15 34.66
CA GLU A 156 -5.98 15.52 34.67
C GLU A 156 -5.39 15.87 33.30
N LEU A 157 -4.57 14.97 32.74
CA LEU A 157 -3.96 15.14 31.42
C LEU A 157 -5.01 15.16 30.30
N ASP A 158 -5.96 14.22 30.28
CA ASP A 158 -7.06 14.17 29.30
C ASP A 158 -7.91 15.43 29.35
N ARG A 159 -8.19 15.96 30.56
CA ARG A 159 -8.93 17.21 30.70
C ARG A 159 -8.15 18.40 30.15
N GLN A 160 -6.86 18.50 30.46
CA GLN A 160 -6.00 19.60 29.99
C GLN A 160 -5.86 19.55 28.46
N VAL A 161 -5.53 18.39 27.89
CA VAL A 161 -5.38 18.20 26.44
C VAL A 161 -6.69 18.49 25.69
N ASN A 162 -7.83 17.98 26.17
CA ASN A 162 -9.12 18.25 25.53
C ASN A 162 -9.50 19.73 25.60
N HIS A 163 -9.18 20.42 26.70
CA HIS A 163 -9.41 21.85 26.83
C HIS A 163 -8.58 22.64 25.80
N LEU A 164 -7.28 22.35 25.69
CA LEU A 164 -6.37 22.99 24.73
C LEU A 164 -6.79 22.72 23.28
N ARG A 165 -7.08 21.46 22.95
CA ARG A 165 -7.59 21.08 21.63
C ARG A 165 -8.87 21.83 21.29
N THR A 166 -9.82 21.90 22.22
CA THR A 166 -11.10 22.60 22.01
C THR A 166 -10.85 24.09 21.76
N ARG A 167 -9.93 24.72 22.52
CA ARG A 167 -9.55 26.12 22.34
C ARG A 167 -8.92 26.38 20.96
N VAL A 168 -7.99 25.52 20.53
CA VAL A 168 -7.37 25.63 19.20
C VAL A 168 -8.42 25.46 18.10
N ASN A 169 -9.29 24.45 18.21
CA ASN A 169 -10.37 24.24 17.24
C ASN A 169 -11.35 25.41 17.17
N GLN A 170 -11.76 25.96 18.31
CA GLN A 170 -12.61 27.15 18.32
C GLN A 170 -11.94 28.35 17.66
N THR A 171 -10.63 28.53 17.88
CA THR A 171 -9.84 29.59 17.23
C THR A 171 -9.86 29.40 15.72
N LEU A 172 -9.50 28.22 15.23
CA LEU A 172 -9.53 27.89 13.80
C LEU A 172 -10.92 28.11 13.19
N PHE A 173 -11.98 27.63 13.84
CA PHE A 173 -13.36 27.80 13.35
C PHE A 173 -13.78 29.27 13.32
N SER A 174 -13.37 30.06 14.30
CA SER A 174 -13.67 31.48 14.34
C SER A 174 -12.93 32.28 13.26
N GLU A 175 -11.67 31.94 13.00
CA GLU A 175 -10.86 32.54 11.93
C GLU A 175 -11.42 32.20 10.56
N THR A 176 -11.87 30.96 10.35
CA THR A 176 -12.54 30.57 9.10
C THR A 176 -13.80 31.38 8.85
N ILE A 177 -14.68 31.56 9.86
CA ILE A 177 -15.88 32.40 9.69
C ILE A 177 -15.51 33.84 9.35
N LYS A 178 -14.50 34.42 10.02
CA LYS A 178 -14.09 35.81 9.76
C LYS A 178 -13.62 36.03 8.32
N ARG A 179 -13.10 34.99 7.67
CA ARG A 179 -12.63 35.03 6.27
C ARG A 179 -13.73 34.72 5.27
N LEU A 180 -14.82 34.07 5.67
CA LEU A 180 -15.92 33.71 4.78
C LEU A 180 -16.77 34.94 4.45
N ASN A 181 -17.12 35.10 3.17
CA ASN A 181 -18.12 36.07 2.77
C ASN A 181 -19.55 35.56 3.12
N PRO A 182 -20.55 36.46 3.26
CA PRO A 182 -21.92 36.09 3.59
C PRO A 182 -22.57 35.17 2.55
N GLU A 183 -22.28 35.39 1.26
CA GLU A 183 -22.84 34.61 0.15
C GLU A 183 -22.42 33.13 0.20
N LEU A 184 -21.11 32.86 0.34
CA LEU A 184 -20.59 31.50 0.45
C LEU A 184 -21.10 30.82 1.73
N SER A 185 -21.20 31.57 2.83
CA SER A 185 -21.76 31.05 4.09
C SER A 185 -23.20 30.57 3.93
N GLN A 186 -24.01 31.31 3.17
CA GLN A 186 -25.38 30.90 2.83
C GLN A 186 -25.37 29.68 1.91
N SER A 187 -24.60 29.72 0.81
CA SER A 187 -24.48 28.59 -0.13
C SER A 187 -24.05 27.29 0.55
N LEU A 188 -23.13 27.34 1.50
CA LEU A 188 -22.71 26.17 2.28
C LEU A 188 -23.83 25.60 3.16
N ASN A 189 -24.68 26.44 3.75
CA ASN A 189 -25.83 25.96 4.52
C ASN A 189 -26.92 25.38 3.61
N ASP A 190 -27.12 25.98 2.43
CA ASP A 190 -28.09 25.51 1.44
C ASP A 190 -27.76 24.11 0.93
N LEU A 191 -26.50 23.70 0.96
CA LEU A 191 -26.09 22.32 0.66
C LEU A 191 -26.81 21.28 1.52
N LEU A 192 -27.21 21.63 2.74
CA LEU A 192 -27.87 20.74 3.69
C LEU A 192 -29.39 20.67 3.49
N LEU A 193 -29.96 21.48 2.59
CA LEU A 193 -31.39 21.48 2.29
C LEU A 193 -31.73 20.37 1.29
N SER A 194 -32.89 19.73 1.46
CA SER A 194 -33.37 18.71 0.55
C SER A 194 -33.88 19.35 -0.74
N GLN A 195 -33.51 18.79 -1.89
CA GLN A 195 -34.06 19.24 -3.15
C GLN A 195 -35.45 18.61 -3.41
N PRO A 196 -36.43 19.38 -3.94
CA PRO A 196 -37.80 18.89 -4.14
C PRO A 196 -37.92 17.70 -5.10
N SER A 197 -36.99 17.58 -6.05
CA SER A 197 -37.04 16.60 -7.14
C SER A 197 -36.47 15.23 -6.82
N GLU A 198 -35.54 15.11 -5.85
CA GLU A 198 -34.76 13.88 -5.65
C GLU A 198 -34.74 13.35 -4.21
N ASN A 199 -35.38 14.04 -3.24
CA ASN A 199 -35.27 13.72 -1.80
C ASN A 199 -33.81 13.62 -1.28
N LEU A 200 -32.84 14.11 -2.06
CA LEU A 200 -31.42 14.14 -1.75
C LEU A 200 -30.97 15.60 -1.54
N THR A 201 -29.90 15.76 -0.77
CA THR A 201 -29.27 17.06 -0.49
C THR A 201 -28.07 17.25 -1.41
N LEU A 202 -27.73 18.50 -1.76
CA LEU A 202 -26.49 18.80 -2.50
C LEU A 202 -25.23 18.39 -1.70
N PHE A 203 -25.34 18.30 -0.37
CA PHE A 203 -24.33 17.69 0.49
C PHE A 203 -24.04 16.21 0.14
N ASN A 204 -25.04 15.44 -0.28
CA ASN A 204 -24.80 14.08 -0.79
C ASN A 204 -24.09 14.11 -2.15
N GLN A 205 -24.32 15.15 -2.97
CA GLN A 205 -23.64 15.32 -4.25
C GLN A 205 -22.15 15.62 -4.08
N LEU A 206 -21.74 16.37 -3.04
CA LEU A 206 -20.32 16.55 -2.69
C LEU A 206 -19.57 15.23 -2.44
N LYS A 207 -20.31 14.23 -1.97
CA LYS A 207 -19.83 12.90 -1.61
C LYS A 207 -20.01 11.88 -2.75
N ALA A 208 -20.44 12.33 -3.93
CA ALA A 208 -20.70 11.46 -5.05
C ALA A 208 -19.41 10.81 -5.57
N LEU A 209 -19.45 9.50 -5.75
CA LEU A 209 -18.33 8.73 -6.27
C LEU A 209 -18.38 8.65 -7.81
N PRO A 210 -17.21 8.62 -8.48
CA PRO A 210 -17.16 8.49 -9.93
C PRO A 210 -17.64 7.10 -10.38
N LYS A 211 -18.44 7.08 -11.45
CA LYS A 211 -18.93 5.85 -12.08
C LYS A 211 -17.91 5.27 -13.07
N ARG A 212 -18.24 4.13 -13.68
CA ARG A 212 -17.37 3.42 -14.65
C ARG A 212 -16.90 4.29 -15.82
N PRO A 213 -15.73 4.01 -16.43
CA PRO A 213 -15.21 4.81 -17.53
C PRO A 213 -16.11 4.87 -18.77
N SER A 214 -16.80 5.99 -18.98
CA SER A 214 -17.65 6.20 -20.16
C SER A 214 -17.66 7.66 -20.60
N ARG A 215 -18.07 7.94 -21.84
CA ARG A 215 -18.21 9.30 -22.34
C ARG A 215 -19.26 10.09 -21.54
N ASN A 216 -20.39 9.47 -21.22
CA ASN A 216 -21.46 10.14 -20.49
C ASN A 216 -21.01 10.48 -19.06
N HIS A 217 -20.35 9.54 -18.38
CA HIS A 217 -19.82 9.80 -17.04
C HIS A 217 -18.67 10.82 -17.02
N LEU A 218 -17.87 10.93 -18.09
CA LEU A 218 -16.92 12.03 -18.23
C LEU A 218 -17.65 13.38 -18.29
N ASN A 219 -18.75 13.47 -19.03
CA ASN A 219 -19.58 14.68 -19.07
C ASN A 219 -20.23 14.98 -17.71
N ASP A 220 -20.70 13.95 -16.98
CA ASP A 220 -21.25 14.11 -15.63
C ASP A 220 -20.20 14.66 -14.66
N LEU A 221 -18.96 14.13 -14.71
CA LEU A 221 -17.85 14.63 -13.90
C LEU A 221 -17.45 16.06 -14.29
N LEU A 222 -17.49 16.41 -15.58
CA LEU A 222 -17.22 17.79 -16.03
C LEU A 222 -18.30 18.75 -15.52
N ALA A 223 -19.57 18.34 -15.55
CA ALA A 223 -20.66 19.13 -14.98
C ALA A 223 -20.50 19.29 -13.46
N HIS A 224 -20.07 18.24 -12.77
CA HIS A 224 -19.80 18.26 -11.35
C HIS A 224 -18.63 19.19 -10.98
N GLU A 225 -17.49 19.13 -11.70
CA GLU A 225 -16.36 20.05 -11.47
C GLU A 225 -16.75 21.50 -11.76
N LEU A 226 -17.52 21.74 -12.82
CA LEU A 226 -18.04 23.07 -13.10
C LEU A 226 -18.92 23.56 -11.93
N TRP A 227 -19.85 22.75 -11.44
CA TRP A 227 -20.63 23.08 -10.24
C TRP A 227 -19.75 23.39 -9.02
N LEU A 228 -18.76 22.55 -8.73
CA LEU A 228 -17.80 22.77 -7.64
C LEU A 228 -16.98 24.06 -7.81
N SER A 229 -16.67 24.44 -9.06
CA SER A 229 -15.92 25.66 -9.36
C SER A 229 -16.71 26.95 -9.13
N HIS A 230 -18.05 26.90 -9.07
CA HIS A 230 -18.89 28.07 -8.76
C HIS A 230 -18.67 28.56 -7.33
N PHE A 231 -18.18 27.72 -6.42
CA PHE A 231 -17.82 28.13 -5.06
C PHE A 231 -16.47 28.87 -4.97
N GLY A 232 -15.75 29.01 -6.10
CA GLY A 232 -14.45 29.68 -6.15
C GLY A 232 -13.29 28.82 -5.64
N ASP A 233 -12.13 29.46 -5.46
CA ASP A 233 -10.95 28.80 -4.91
C ASP A 233 -11.04 28.73 -3.38
N ILE A 234 -11.34 27.54 -2.86
CA ILE A 234 -11.54 27.33 -1.43
C ILE A 234 -10.23 27.41 -0.65
N SER A 235 -9.09 27.26 -1.32
CA SER A 235 -7.78 27.24 -0.66
C SER A 235 -7.50 28.53 0.12
N ASP A 236 -7.96 29.68 -0.38
CA ASP A 236 -7.76 31.00 0.24
C ASP A 236 -8.39 31.11 1.64
N TYR A 237 -9.54 30.46 1.86
CA TYR A 237 -10.23 30.48 3.15
C TYR A 237 -9.62 29.52 4.17
N LEU A 238 -8.79 28.56 3.73
CA LEU A 238 -8.23 27.49 4.56
C LEU A 238 -6.72 27.62 4.78
N GLN A 239 -6.06 28.67 4.28
CA GLN A 239 -4.59 28.84 4.35
C GLN A 239 -4.01 28.80 5.78
N HIS A 240 -4.80 29.13 6.81
CA HIS A 240 -4.38 29.06 8.23
C HIS A 240 -4.51 27.67 8.85
N ILE A 241 -5.20 26.73 8.19
CA ILE A 241 -5.42 25.38 8.70
C ILE A 241 -4.40 24.45 8.03
N ASN A 242 -3.68 23.69 8.85
CA ASN A 242 -2.77 22.66 8.34
C ASN A 242 -3.53 21.62 7.50
N GLN A 243 -2.92 21.16 6.40
CA GLN A 243 -3.52 20.17 5.49
C GLN A 243 -4.01 18.89 6.21
N ALA A 244 -3.31 18.43 7.24
CA ALA A 244 -3.72 17.26 8.03
C ALA A 244 -5.06 17.49 8.75
N LYS A 245 -5.28 18.70 9.26
CA LYS A 245 -6.56 19.10 9.86
C LYS A 245 -7.67 19.26 8.84
N ILE A 246 -7.39 19.82 7.66
CA ILE A 246 -8.37 19.91 6.57
C ILE A 246 -8.89 18.50 6.23
N LYS A 247 -7.98 17.54 6.04
CA LYS A 247 -8.33 16.14 5.78
C LYS A 247 -9.15 15.52 6.92
N HIS A 248 -8.76 15.77 8.17
CA HIS A 248 -9.49 15.27 9.34
C HIS A 248 -10.93 15.80 9.40
N PHE A 249 -11.11 17.11 9.25
CA PHE A 249 -12.43 17.73 9.27
C PHE A 249 -13.30 17.34 8.07
N ALA A 250 -12.71 17.18 6.89
CA ALA A 250 -13.38 16.65 5.72
C ALA A 250 -13.85 15.21 5.97
N ALA A 251 -13.00 14.34 6.52
CA ALA A 251 -13.36 12.97 6.88
C ALA A 251 -14.48 12.90 7.92
N GLU A 252 -14.47 13.78 8.93
CA GLU A 252 -15.57 13.90 9.89
C GLU A 252 -16.89 14.24 9.18
N ALA A 253 -16.88 15.19 8.24
CA ALA A 253 -18.08 15.55 7.47
C ALA A 253 -18.55 14.42 6.54
N THR A 254 -17.63 13.72 5.85
CA THR A 254 -17.95 12.64 4.91
C THR A 254 -18.76 11.51 5.55
N VAL A 255 -18.54 11.20 6.82
CA VAL A 255 -19.24 10.09 7.47
C VAL A 255 -20.64 10.49 7.98
N LEU A 256 -20.89 11.79 8.16
CA LEU A 256 -22.17 12.30 8.67
C LEU A 256 -23.22 12.41 7.56
N ASP A 257 -24.50 12.39 7.97
CA ASP A 257 -25.64 12.77 7.15
C ASP A 257 -25.98 14.25 7.36
N ALA A 258 -26.73 14.84 6.41
CA ALA A 258 -27.06 16.26 6.46
C ALA A 258 -27.79 16.67 7.76
N THR A 259 -28.61 15.78 8.33
CA THR A 259 -29.32 16.01 9.59
C THR A 259 -28.37 16.07 10.78
N SER A 260 -27.34 15.20 10.85
CA SER A 260 -26.32 15.28 11.90
C SER A 260 -25.47 16.54 11.75
N VAL A 261 -25.10 16.92 10.52
CA VAL A 261 -24.33 18.15 10.27
C VAL A 261 -25.12 19.40 10.67
N LYS A 262 -26.44 19.45 10.43
CA LYS A 262 -27.30 20.57 10.86
C LYS A 262 -27.28 20.82 12.37
N ARG A 263 -27.10 19.77 13.19
CA ARG A 263 -27.04 19.84 14.66
C ARG A 263 -25.72 20.41 15.20
N ILE A 264 -24.69 20.55 14.35
CA ILE A 264 -23.40 21.11 14.72
C ILE A 264 -23.50 22.63 14.80
N LYS A 265 -22.83 23.24 15.79
CA LYS A 265 -22.75 24.70 15.95
C LYS A 265 -22.17 25.35 14.68
N LEU A 266 -22.70 26.52 14.30
CA LEU A 266 -22.41 27.21 13.04
C LEU A 266 -20.89 27.32 12.71
N PRO A 267 -19.99 27.72 13.63
CA PRO A 267 -18.55 27.79 13.35
C PRO A 267 -17.92 26.49 12.86
N LYS A 268 -18.18 25.41 13.61
CA LYS A 268 -17.68 24.09 13.25
C LYS A 268 -18.37 23.61 11.97
N ARG A 269 -19.69 23.80 11.85
CA ARG A 269 -20.49 23.36 10.71
C ARG A 269 -19.96 23.92 9.38
N LEU A 270 -19.74 25.23 9.30
CA LEU A 270 -19.21 25.85 8.09
C LEU A 270 -17.78 25.40 7.80
N THR A 271 -16.94 25.29 8.82
CA THR A 271 -15.54 24.86 8.62
C THR A 271 -15.43 23.44 8.08
N ILE A 272 -16.19 22.48 8.63
CA ILE A 272 -16.14 21.08 8.14
C ILE A 272 -16.72 20.95 6.73
N LEU A 273 -17.76 21.74 6.39
CA LEU A 273 -18.32 21.78 5.04
C LEU A 273 -17.33 22.37 4.04
N LEU A 274 -16.62 23.42 4.43
CA LEU A 274 -15.58 24.04 3.61
C LEU A 274 -14.40 23.08 3.37
N CYS A 275 -13.98 22.35 4.40
CA CYS A 275 -12.95 21.31 4.28
C CYS A 275 -13.40 20.16 3.35
N LEU A 276 -14.67 19.73 3.46
CA LEU A 276 -15.24 18.72 2.57
C LEU A 276 -15.29 19.21 1.12
N LEU A 277 -15.71 20.45 0.90
CA LEU A 277 -15.76 21.07 -0.43
C LEU A 277 -14.37 21.18 -1.06
N TYR A 278 -13.37 21.59 -0.27
CA TYR A 278 -11.98 21.64 -0.71
C TYR A 278 -11.45 20.26 -1.15
N GLU A 279 -11.66 19.22 -0.34
CA GLU A 279 -11.24 17.86 -0.72
C GLU A 279 -12.08 17.32 -1.89
N SER A 280 -13.36 17.69 -2.00
CA SER A 280 -14.22 17.33 -3.15
C SER A 280 -13.73 17.96 -4.46
N GLN A 281 -13.36 19.25 -4.48
CA GLN A 281 -12.73 19.91 -5.64
C GLN A 281 -11.44 19.20 -6.07
N LYS A 282 -10.59 18.86 -5.10
CA LYS A 282 -9.33 18.17 -5.34
C LYS A 282 -9.54 16.77 -5.93
N GLN A 283 -10.46 16.01 -5.32
CA GLN A 283 -10.80 14.65 -5.75
C GLN A 283 -11.50 14.64 -7.11
N SER A 284 -12.36 15.62 -7.39
CA SER A 284 -13.06 15.77 -8.68
C SER A 284 -12.07 15.96 -9.83
N ARG A 285 -11.04 16.81 -9.66
CA ARG A 285 -9.95 16.99 -10.64
C ARG A 285 -9.11 15.72 -10.85
N ASP A 286 -8.81 15.00 -9.77
CA ASP A 286 -8.14 13.70 -9.84
C ASP A 286 -8.99 12.68 -10.63
N ASN A 287 -10.29 12.57 -10.30
CA ASN A 287 -11.24 11.67 -10.96
C ASN A 287 -11.42 12.00 -12.45
N LEU A 288 -11.49 13.28 -12.81
CA LEU A 288 -11.55 13.75 -14.21
C LEU A 288 -10.30 13.35 -14.99
N THR A 289 -9.14 13.55 -14.39
CA THR A 289 -7.85 13.19 -14.99
C THR A 289 -7.76 11.68 -15.18
N GLU A 290 -8.09 10.89 -14.16
CA GLU A 290 -8.11 9.43 -14.24
C GLU A 290 -9.11 8.92 -15.29
N MET A 291 -10.32 9.48 -15.34
CA MET A 291 -11.33 9.19 -16.35
C MET A 291 -10.77 9.42 -17.77
N PHE A 292 -10.14 10.58 -18.00
CA PHE A 292 -9.48 10.90 -19.27
C PHE A 292 -8.40 9.88 -19.65
N LEU A 293 -7.51 9.53 -18.71
CA LEU A 293 -6.45 8.56 -18.94
C LEU A 293 -7.00 7.18 -19.33
N LYS A 294 -8.07 6.71 -18.67
CA LYS A 294 -8.73 5.44 -18.99
C LYS A 294 -9.43 5.48 -20.35
N ARG A 295 -10.09 6.60 -20.69
CA ARG A 295 -10.69 6.79 -22.02
C ARG A 295 -9.62 6.77 -23.11
N MET A 296 -8.52 7.50 -22.95
CA MET A 296 -7.42 7.49 -23.92
C MET A 296 -6.80 6.11 -24.08
N ALA A 297 -6.54 5.39 -22.98
CA ALA A 297 -6.04 4.02 -23.05
C ALA A 297 -6.99 3.07 -23.82
N THR A 298 -8.31 3.21 -23.60
CA THR A 298 -9.34 2.44 -24.32
C THR A 298 -9.34 2.75 -25.82
N LEU A 299 -9.16 4.01 -26.21
CA LEU A 299 -9.09 4.41 -27.62
C LEU A 299 -7.86 3.79 -28.32
N HIS A 300 -6.70 3.81 -27.65
CA HIS A 300 -5.49 3.16 -28.16
C HIS A 300 -5.66 1.66 -28.29
N LYS A 301 -6.22 1.00 -27.27
CA LYS A 301 -6.47 -0.44 -27.31
C LYS A 301 -7.38 -0.83 -28.48
N LYS A 302 -8.50 -0.11 -28.68
CA LYS A 302 -9.41 -0.38 -29.81
C LYS A 302 -8.72 -0.23 -31.18
N ALA A 303 -7.85 0.76 -31.33
CA ALA A 303 -7.10 0.93 -32.58
C ALA A 303 -6.04 -0.18 -32.79
N GLN A 304 -5.43 -0.68 -31.71
CA GLN A 304 -4.54 -1.84 -31.76
C GLN A 304 -5.30 -3.13 -32.09
N ASP A 305 -6.42 -3.39 -31.42
CA ASP A 305 -7.29 -4.54 -31.67
C ASP A 305 -7.77 -4.52 -33.14
N GLN A 306 -8.20 -3.35 -33.65
CA GLN A 306 -8.57 -3.19 -35.05
C GLN A 306 -7.39 -3.44 -36.00
N LEU A 307 -6.17 -3.01 -35.66
CA LEU A 307 -4.98 -3.32 -36.45
C LEU A 307 -4.68 -4.83 -36.46
N GLU A 308 -4.88 -5.52 -35.33
CA GLU A 308 -4.74 -6.97 -35.20
C GLU A 308 -5.76 -7.70 -36.09
N GLU A 309 -7.02 -7.28 -36.06
CA GLU A 309 -8.08 -7.81 -36.94
C GLU A 309 -7.74 -7.60 -38.42
N ILE A 310 -7.30 -6.38 -38.78
CA ILE A 310 -6.86 -6.05 -40.14
C ILE A 310 -5.67 -6.93 -40.55
N LYS A 311 -4.71 -7.19 -39.65
CA LYS A 311 -3.57 -8.08 -39.90
C LYS A 311 -3.98 -9.53 -40.10
N GLN A 312 -4.92 -10.04 -39.30
CA GLN A 312 -5.44 -11.41 -39.47
C GLN A 312 -6.14 -11.56 -40.83
N GLN A 313 -6.92 -10.56 -41.26
CA GLN A 313 -7.51 -10.51 -42.59
C GLN A 313 -6.44 -10.48 -43.70
N TYR A 314 -5.35 -9.72 -43.50
CA TYR A 314 -4.24 -9.68 -44.45
C TYR A 314 -3.35 -10.92 -44.43
N GLN A 315 -3.22 -11.65 -43.33
CA GLN A 315 -2.54 -12.96 -43.33
C GLN A 315 -3.26 -13.93 -44.25
N GLN A 316 -4.60 -14.02 -44.15
CA GLN A 316 -5.40 -14.82 -45.09
C GLN A 316 -5.22 -14.37 -46.54
N THR A 317 -5.12 -13.05 -46.76
CA THR A 317 -4.88 -12.49 -48.10
C THR A 317 -3.45 -12.78 -48.58
N SER A 318 -2.46 -12.73 -47.70
CA SER A 318 -1.05 -12.97 -48.00
C SER A 318 -0.78 -14.45 -48.27
N ASP A 319 -1.40 -15.35 -47.51
CA ASP A 319 -1.32 -16.80 -47.75
C ASP A 319 -1.93 -17.14 -49.12
N ARG A 320 -3.05 -16.49 -49.48
CA ARG A 320 -3.64 -16.59 -50.81
C ARG A 320 -2.70 -16.07 -51.90
N LEU A 321 -2.11 -14.88 -51.71
CA LEU A 321 -1.15 -14.29 -52.67
C LEU A 321 0.12 -15.15 -52.80
N LEU A 322 0.61 -15.75 -51.72
CA LEU A 322 1.74 -16.67 -51.72
C LEU A 322 1.41 -17.98 -52.43
N SER A 323 0.20 -18.52 -52.26
CA SER A 323 -0.29 -19.68 -53.02
C SER A 323 -0.32 -19.36 -54.51
N THR A 324 -0.88 -18.20 -54.90
CA THR A 324 -0.90 -17.77 -56.30
C THR A 324 0.52 -17.58 -56.85
N PHE A 325 1.43 -17.01 -56.06
CA PHE A 325 2.83 -16.85 -56.47
C PHE A 325 3.55 -18.21 -56.58
N GLN A 326 3.25 -19.16 -55.70
CA GLN A 326 3.76 -20.52 -55.75
C GLN A 326 3.25 -21.27 -56.98
N GLU A 327 1.97 -21.12 -57.33
CA GLU A 327 1.39 -21.66 -58.57
C GLU A 327 2.07 -21.08 -59.81
N VAL A 328 2.29 -19.76 -59.84
CA VAL A 328 3.04 -19.10 -60.92
C VAL A 328 4.49 -19.60 -60.98
N LEU A 329 5.16 -19.77 -59.84
CA LEU A 329 6.52 -20.31 -59.80
C LEU A 329 6.56 -21.77 -60.27
N GLN A 330 5.59 -22.60 -59.88
CA GLN A 330 5.46 -23.98 -60.35
C GLN A 330 5.31 -24.06 -61.87
N VAL A 331 4.44 -23.22 -62.45
CA VAL A 331 4.28 -23.09 -63.91
C VAL A 331 5.59 -22.64 -64.59
N LEU A 332 6.41 -21.83 -63.91
CA LEU A 332 7.70 -21.36 -64.43
C LEU A 332 8.84 -22.37 -64.26
N SER A 333 8.78 -23.22 -63.24
CA SER A 333 9.79 -24.21 -62.86
C SER A 333 9.53 -25.63 -63.35
N ASP A 334 8.39 -25.87 -63.99
CA ASP A 334 8.09 -27.16 -64.61
C ASP A 334 9.19 -27.50 -65.64
N GLU A 335 9.86 -28.64 -65.44
CA GLU A 335 10.98 -29.11 -66.28
C GLU A 335 10.49 -29.62 -67.65
N ASP A 336 9.20 -29.92 -67.77
CA ASP A 336 8.51 -30.28 -69.00
C ASP A 336 7.96 -29.02 -69.70
N LYS A 337 8.82 -28.18 -70.28
CA LYS A 337 8.33 -27.03 -71.07
C LYS A 337 8.01 -27.41 -72.52
N PRO A 338 6.89 -26.92 -73.09
CA PRO A 338 6.76 -26.74 -74.54
C PRO A 338 7.70 -25.61 -74.99
N GLU A 339 8.35 -25.77 -76.15
CA GLU A 339 9.39 -24.87 -76.70
C GLU A 339 8.89 -23.44 -77.07
N ILE A 340 7.64 -23.08 -76.77
CA ILE A 340 6.99 -21.85 -77.25
C ILE A 340 6.77 -20.85 -76.08
N PRO A 341 7.47 -19.68 -76.09
CA PRO A 341 7.33 -18.64 -75.06
C PRO A 341 5.90 -18.07 -74.88
N GLN A 342 5.07 -18.13 -75.93
CA GLN A 342 3.68 -17.64 -75.90
C GLN A 342 2.74 -18.51 -75.07
N GLU A 343 2.93 -19.83 -75.03
CA GLU A 343 2.07 -20.73 -74.25
C GLU A 343 2.35 -20.59 -72.75
N LEU A 344 3.62 -20.38 -72.38
CA LEU A 344 4.03 -20.09 -71.01
C LEU A 344 3.42 -18.77 -70.50
N LEU A 345 3.41 -17.74 -71.36
CA LEU A 345 2.77 -16.45 -71.08
C LEU A 345 1.26 -16.59 -70.89
N GLN A 346 0.58 -17.39 -71.71
CA GLN A 346 -0.85 -17.68 -71.55
C GLN A 346 -1.15 -18.48 -70.28
N ALA A 347 -0.29 -19.42 -69.90
CA ALA A 347 -0.43 -20.17 -68.65
C ALA A 347 -0.30 -19.26 -67.41
N VAL A 348 0.63 -18.31 -67.43
CA VAL A 348 0.79 -17.30 -66.37
C VAL A 348 -0.37 -16.30 -66.36
N GLU A 349 -0.83 -15.84 -67.53
CA GLU A 349 -2.00 -14.95 -67.60
C GLU A 349 -3.29 -15.64 -67.12
N SER A 350 -3.48 -16.93 -67.43
CA SER A 350 -4.64 -17.71 -66.98
C SER A 350 -4.67 -17.93 -65.46
N THR A 351 -3.52 -18.21 -64.83
CA THR A 351 -3.41 -18.34 -63.36
C THR A 351 -3.67 -17.00 -62.64
N LEU A 352 -3.15 -15.90 -63.20
CA LEU A 352 -3.38 -14.55 -62.65
C LEU A 352 -4.83 -14.07 -62.84
N THR A 353 -5.48 -14.39 -63.97
CA THR A 353 -6.90 -14.07 -64.20
C THR A 353 -7.84 -14.93 -63.37
N ALA A 354 -7.59 -16.23 -63.23
CA ALA A 354 -8.34 -17.12 -62.33
C ALA A 354 -8.27 -16.65 -60.86
N SER A 355 -7.16 -16.04 -60.47
CA SER A 355 -6.95 -15.47 -59.13
C SER A 355 -7.54 -14.08 -58.92
N GLY A 356 -8.17 -13.49 -59.95
CA GLY A 356 -8.90 -12.22 -59.87
C GLY A 356 -8.29 -11.04 -60.63
N GLY A 357 -7.23 -11.26 -61.42
CA GLY A 357 -6.63 -10.26 -62.32
C GLY A 357 -5.52 -9.42 -61.68
N VAL A 358 -4.63 -8.90 -62.55
CA VAL A 358 -3.39 -8.21 -62.15
C VAL A 358 -3.65 -6.94 -61.33
N GLU A 359 -4.63 -6.11 -61.70
CA GLU A 359 -4.98 -4.88 -60.95
C GLU A 359 -5.50 -5.18 -59.53
N LYS A 360 -6.28 -6.25 -59.37
CA LYS A 360 -6.82 -6.66 -58.08
C LYS A 360 -5.71 -7.22 -57.17
N LEU A 361 -4.78 -7.99 -57.74
CA LEU A 361 -3.63 -8.51 -57.01
C LEU A 361 -2.64 -7.40 -56.62
N LEU A 362 -2.42 -6.40 -57.50
CA LEU A 362 -1.61 -5.21 -57.20
C LEU A 362 -2.21 -4.37 -56.08
N SER A 363 -3.51 -4.07 -56.13
CA SER A 363 -4.17 -3.31 -55.06
C SER A 363 -4.19 -4.07 -53.72
N GLN A 364 -4.29 -5.41 -53.75
CA GLN A 364 -4.13 -6.24 -52.56
C GLN A 364 -2.69 -6.21 -52.03
N CYS A 365 -1.68 -6.26 -52.91
CA CYS A 365 -0.27 -6.11 -52.53
C CYS A 365 0.00 -4.74 -51.90
N GLU A 366 -0.50 -3.66 -52.50
CA GLU A 366 -0.38 -2.30 -52.00
C GLU A 366 -1.03 -2.13 -50.62
N ALA A 367 -2.23 -2.68 -50.43
CA ALA A 367 -2.94 -2.69 -49.15
C ALA A 367 -2.16 -3.45 -48.06
N VAL A 368 -1.55 -4.59 -48.39
CA VAL A 368 -0.68 -5.36 -47.49
C VAL A 368 0.59 -4.56 -47.13
N THR A 369 1.18 -3.81 -48.07
CA THR A 369 2.33 -2.93 -47.79
C THR A 369 1.97 -1.70 -46.93
N ALA A 370 0.76 -1.15 -47.03
CA ALA A 370 0.35 0.04 -46.30
C ALA A 370 0.41 -0.13 -44.76
N TYR A 371 0.32 -1.37 -44.26
CA TYR A 371 0.34 -1.70 -42.83
C TYR A 371 1.60 -2.43 -42.35
N LYS A 372 2.66 -2.54 -43.18
CA LYS A 372 3.93 -3.23 -42.84
C LYS A 372 4.68 -2.67 -41.61
N GLY A 373 4.21 -1.59 -40.98
CA GLY A 373 4.89 -0.92 -39.86
C GLY A 373 4.32 -1.16 -38.45
N ASN A 374 3.33 -2.03 -38.26
CA ASN A 374 2.65 -2.20 -36.95
C ASN A 374 2.08 -0.88 -36.36
N ASN A 375 1.82 0.11 -37.23
CA ASN A 375 1.44 1.48 -36.84
C ASN A 375 -0.08 1.64 -36.86
N TYR A 376 -0.69 1.65 -35.68
CA TYR A 376 -2.14 1.78 -35.50
C TYR A 376 -2.62 3.25 -35.41
N TYR A 377 -1.73 4.25 -35.38
CA TYR A 377 -2.09 5.64 -35.14
C TYR A 377 -3.15 6.23 -36.10
N PRO A 378 -3.17 5.90 -37.42
CA PRO A 378 -4.20 6.41 -38.34
C PRO A 378 -5.63 6.00 -37.95
N LEU A 379 -5.79 4.84 -37.29
CA LEU A 379 -7.10 4.29 -36.92
C LEU A 379 -7.72 5.01 -35.71
N LEU A 380 -6.93 5.74 -34.93
CA LEU A 380 -7.38 6.37 -33.69
C LEU A 380 -8.49 7.40 -33.90
N TRP A 381 -8.50 8.11 -35.03
CA TRP A 381 -9.47 9.18 -35.28
C TRP A 381 -10.93 8.66 -35.24
N GLY A 382 -11.19 7.47 -35.79
CA GLY A 382 -12.53 6.88 -35.84
C GLY A 382 -13.15 6.69 -34.45
N PHE A 383 -12.33 6.31 -33.46
CA PHE A 383 -12.78 6.16 -32.09
C PHE A 383 -12.78 7.49 -31.30
N TYR A 384 -11.83 8.36 -31.61
CA TYR A 384 -11.64 9.65 -30.92
C TYR A 384 -12.75 10.67 -31.21
N GLN A 385 -13.28 10.73 -32.44
CA GLN A 385 -14.23 11.76 -32.88
C GLN A 385 -15.41 11.96 -31.91
N SER A 386 -15.95 10.87 -31.36
CA SER A 386 -17.06 10.89 -30.42
C SER A 386 -16.75 11.52 -29.04
N HIS A 387 -15.46 11.64 -28.69
CA HIS A 387 -14.95 12.16 -27.41
C HIS A 387 -14.39 13.58 -27.52
N ARG A 388 -14.15 14.08 -28.74
CA ARG A 388 -13.54 15.39 -29.01
C ARG A 388 -14.10 16.50 -28.14
N ALA A 389 -15.42 16.69 -28.15
CA ALA A 389 -16.06 17.78 -27.39
C ALA A 389 -15.79 17.70 -25.88
N ALA A 390 -15.80 16.48 -25.30
CA ALA A 390 -15.55 16.30 -23.87
C ALA A 390 -14.08 16.54 -23.50
N PHE A 391 -13.13 16.12 -24.34
CA PHE A 391 -11.70 16.35 -24.10
C PHE A 391 -11.31 17.82 -24.20
N PHE A 392 -11.89 18.56 -25.16
CA PHE A 392 -11.70 20.01 -25.22
C PHE A 392 -12.29 20.72 -23.99
N ARG A 393 -13.49 20.33 -23.54
CA ARG A 393 -14.05 20.85 -22.28
C ARG A 393 -13.14 20.56 -21.09
N LEU A 394 -12.55 19.36 -21.01
CA LEU A 394 -11.64 18.98 -19.93
C LEU A 394 -10.42 19.91 -19.83
N ILE A 395 -9.73 20.16 -20.95
CA ILE A 395 -8.54 21.04 -20.94
C ILE A 395 -8.88 22.52 -20.73
N GLN A 396 -10.15 22.91 -20.94
CA GLN A 396 -10.65 24.24 -20.59
C GLN A 396 -11.01 24.35 -19.10
N THR A 397 -11.56 23.28 -18.51
CA THR A 397 -11.96 23.24 -17.09
C THR A 397 -10.74 23.10 -16.17
N VAL A 398 -9.73 22.34 -16.58
CA VAL A 398 -8.59 21.96 -15.74
C VAL A 398 -7.34 22.76 -16.09
N LYS A 399 -6.70 23.38 -15.09
CA LYS A 399 -5.44 24.13 -15.26
C LYS A 399 -4.23 23.17 -15.31
N LEU A 400 -3.63 23.04 -16.49
CA LEU A 400 -2.46 22.19 -16.76
C LEU A 400 -1.15 23.00 -16.70
N GLU A 401 -0.12 22.46 -16.03
CA GLU A 401 1.21 23.07 -15.90
C GLU A 401 2.29 22.02 -16.22
N SER A 402 3.39 22.43 -16.86
CA SER A 402 4.57 21.57 -17.06
C SER A 402 5.38 21.51 -15.76
N THR A 403 5.84 20.32 -15.38
CA THR A 403 6.77 20.12 -14.27
C THR A 403 8.23 20.12 -14.73
N THR A 404 8.48 20.35 -16.02
CA THR A 404 9.84 20.41 -16.59
C THR A 404 10.09 21.75 -17.26
N THR A 405 11.34 22.04 -17.60
CA THR A 405 11.68 23.20 -18.44
C THR A 405 11.18 23.06 -19.88
N ASP A 406 10.79 21.86 -20.30
CA ASP A 406 10.19 21.61 -21.61
C ASP A 406 8.70 22.00 -21.60
N ARG A 407 8.34 23.00 -22.42
CA ARG A 407 6.96 23.52 -22.53
C ARG A 407 6.28 23.13 -23.85
N ARG A 408 6.95 22.39 -24.74
CA ARG A 408 6.47 22.12 -26.10
C ARG A 408 5.06 21.50 -26.16
N LEU A 409 4.74 20.57 -25.26
CA LEU A 409 3.41 19.97 -25.22
C LEU A 409 2.34 20.96 -24.75
N ILE A 410 2.65 21.80 -23.75
CA ILE A 410 1.76 22.86 -23.28
C ILE A 410 1.53 23.89 -24.39
N ASP A 411 2.58 24.25 -25.13
CA ASP A 411 2.48 25.17 -26.27
C ASP A 411 1.63 24.56 -27.40
N ALA A 412 1.77 23.26 -27.67
CA ALA A 412 0.91 22.54 -28.62
C ALA A 412 -0.56 22.45 -28.15
N LEU A 413 -0.81 22.31 -26.84
CA LEU A 413 -2.15 22.34 -26.25
C LEU A 413 -2.79 23.73 -26.36
N ASN A 414 -2.02 24.80 -26.14
CA ASN A 414 -2.49 26.17 -26.31
C ASN A 414 -2.87 26.42 -27.78
N PHE A 415 -2.02 26.00 -28.73
CA PHE A 415 -2.33 26.07 -30.16
C PHE A 415 -3.59 25.26 -30.52
N LEU A 416 -3.80 24.10 -29.90
CA LEU A 416 -4.99 23.28 -30.06
C LEU A 416 -6.25 24.00 -29.53
N LEU A 417 -6.17 24.68 -28.39
CA LEU A 417 -7.26 25.47 -27.81
C LEU A 417 -7.64 26.67 -28.70
N GLU A 418 -6.65 27.41 -29.20
CA GLU A 418 -6.83 28.53 -30.13
C GLU A 418 -7.55 28.10 -31.42
N ASN A 419 -7.34 26.86 -31.86
CA ASN A 419 -7.95 26.31 -33.08
C ASN A 419 -9.16 25.40 -32.82
N SER A 420 -9.70 25.38 -31.59
CA SER A 420 -10.76 24.45 -31.15
C SER A 420 -12.04 24.48 -32.01
N HIS A 421 -12.40 25.66 -32.51
CA HIS A 421 -13.59 25.94 -33.32
C HIS A 421 -13.41 25.62 -34.81
N ARG A 422 -12.18 25.44 -35.30
CA ARG A 422 -11.92 25.12 -36.72
C ARG A 422 -12.38 23.71 -37.07
N ARG A 423 -13.05 23.59 -38.22
CA ARG A 423 -13.55 22.29 -38.74
C ARG A 423 -12.79 21.75 -39.94
N GLY A 424 -12.01 22.61 -40.62
CA GLY A 424 -11.20 22.25 -41.79
C GLY A 424 -10.18 21.13 -41.50
N GLU A 425 -9.71 20.47 -42.54
CA GLU A 425 -8.74 19.37 -42.43
C GLU A 425 -7.34 19.86 -42.04
N TRP A 426 -6.99 21.08 -42.47
CA TRP A 426 -5.64 21.64 -42.33
C TRP A 426 -5.62 22.81 -41.35
N LEU A 427 -4.59 22.84 -40.50
CA LEU A 427 -4.27 23.97 -39.64
C LEU A 427 -3.06 24.73 -40.21
N THR A 428 -3.09 26.04 -40.06
CA THR A 428 -2.02 26.97 -40.45
C THR A 428 -1.29 27.43 -39.19
N GLY A 429 0.02 27.21 -39.13
CA GLY A 429 0.86 27.57 -37.98
C GLY A 429 2.14 26.74 -37.89
N LYS A 430 3.04 27.08 -36.97
CA LYS A 430 4.23 26.30 -36.62
C LYS A 430 4.08 25.78 -35.20
N VAL A 431 4.22 24.46 -35.04
CA VAL A 431 4.22 23.78 -33.73
C VAL A 431 5.43 22.85 -33.67
N ASP A 432 6.19 22.91 -32.57
CA ASP A 432 7.31 21.99 -32.33
C ASP A 432 6.78 20.63 -31.85
N LEU A 433 6.86 19.63 -32.72
CA LEU A 433 6.44 18.24 -32.47
C LEU A 433 7.60 17.31 -32.09
N SER A 434 8.73 17.85 -31.64
CA SER A 434 9.89 17.03 -31.23
C SER A 434 9.61 16.10 -30.04
N PHE A 435 8.54 16.35 -29.27
CA PHE A 435 8.05 15.43 -28.25
C PHE A 435 7.39 14.17 -28.84
N ALA A 436 6.88 14.23 -30.08
CA ALA A 436 6.17 13.16 -30.74
C ALA A 436 7.09 12.17 -31.46
N SER A 437 6.63 10.93 -31.67
CA SER A 437 7.39 9.91 -32.41
C SER A 437 7.52 10.29 -33.89
N LYS A 438 8.52 9.73 -34.58
CA LYS A 438 8.68 9.93 -36.03
C LYS A 438 7.45 9.52 -36.83
N GLU A 439 6.73 8.49 -36.37
CA GLU A 439 5.47 8.03 -36.97
C GLU A 439 4.36 9.06 -36.80
N TRP A 440 4.21 9.66 -35.61
CA TRP A 440 3.26 10.75 -35.38
C TRP A 440 3.61 11.99 -36.21
N GLN A 441 4.89 12.37 -36.26
CA GLN A 441 5.33 13.52 -37.05
C GLN A 441 4.97 13.36 -38.53
N LYS A 442 5.14 12.17 -39.12
CA LYS A 442 4.72 11.87 -40.50
C LYS A 442 3.20 11.98 -40.72
N LEU A 443 2.40 11.60 -39.73
CA LEU A 443 0.93 11.67 -39.83
C LEU A 443 0.38 13.08 -39.61
N VAL A 444 1.09 13.91 -38.86
CA VAL A 444 0.67 15.27 -38.52
C VAL A 444 1.18 16.28 -39.55
N LEU A 445 2.45 16.18 -39.95
CA LEU A 445 3.07 17.10 -40.90
C LEU A 445 3.00 16.49 -42.30
N VAL A 446 2.06 16.98 -43.11
CA VAL A 446 1.88 16.50 -44.49
C VAL A 446 2.41 17.54 -45.47
N ILE A 447 3.31 17.11 -46.35
CA ILE A 447 3.81 17.92 -47.47
C ILE A 447 2.86 17.72 -48.63
N VAL A 448 2.05 18.74 -48.94
CA VAL A 448 1.01 18.67 -49.99
C VAL A 448 1.58 18.98 -51.38
N THR A 449 2.76 19.60 -51.47
CA THR A 449 3.48 19.88 -52.73
C THR A 449 4.97 20.08 -52.44
N GLN A 450 5.86 19.70 -53.37
CA GLN A 450 7.31 19.64 -53.16
C GLN A 450 7.99 20.98 -52.77
N ASN A 451 7.30 22.12 -52.85
CA ASN A 451 7.83 23.46 -52.56
C ASN A 451 7.03 24.27 -51.50
N GLN A 452 6.17 23.66 -50.69
CA GLN A 452 5.41 24.37 -49.63
C GLN A 452 5.78 23.93 -48.22
N THR A 453 5.65 24.86 -47.26
CA THR A 453 5.76 24.55 -45.83
C THR A 453 4.77 23.46 -45.43
N PRO A 454 5.18 22.47 -44.62
CA PRO A 454 4.31 21.35 -44.23
C PRO A 454 3.04 21.86 -43.56
N LYS A 455 1.87 21.36 -44.01
CA LYS A 455 0.58 21.66 -43.40
C LYS A 455 0.32 20.69 -42.25
N ILE A 456 -0.35 21.16 -41.20
CA ILE A 456 -0.69 20.35 -40.04
C ILE A 456 -2.05 19.70 -40.29
N ASN A 457 -2.12 18.37 -40.35
CA ASN A 457 -3.39 17.63 -40.38
C ASN A 457 -4.07 17.75 -39.01
N ARG A 458 -5.23 18.41 -38.96
CA ARG A 458 -5.95 18.69 -37.71
C ARG A 458 -6.30 17.42 -36.94
N ARG A 459 -6.80 16.40 -37.64
CA ARG A 459 -7.32 15.18 -37.02
C ARG A 459 -6.19 14.40 -36.35
N SER A 460 -5.10 14.19 -37.08
CA SER A 460 -3.89 13.56 -36.54
C SER A 460 -3.28 14.38 -35.41
N PHE A 461 -3.24 15.71 -35.56
CA PHE A 461 -2.67 16.60 -34.55
C PHE A 461 -3.44 16.56 -33.22
N GLU A 462 -4.77 16.66 -33.26
CA GLU A 462 -5.61 16.60 -32.06
C GLU A 462 -5.38 15.30 -31.28
N VAL A 463 -5.46 14.15 -31.98
CA VAL A 463 -5.25 12.84 -31.35
C VAL A 463 -3.82 12.73 -30.79
N CYS A 464 -2.82 13.16 -31.56
CA CYS A 464 -1.41 13.14 -31.14
C CYS A 464 -1.22 13.88 -29.81
N VAL A 465 -1.69 15.13 -29.73
CA VAL A 465 -1.52 15.98 -28.54
C VAL A 465 -2.24 15.36 -27.33
N PHE A 466 -3.47 14.86 -27.46
CA PHE A 466 -4.16 14.20 -26.35
C PHE A 466 -3.51 12.87 -25.92
N SER A 467 -2.95 12.11 -26.86
CA SER A 467 -2.19 10.89 -26.56
C SER A 467 -0.92 11.20 -25.75
N TYR A 468 -0.20 12.26 -26.12
CA TYR A 468 0.98 12.71 -25.37
C TYR A 468 0.61 13.37 -24.04
N LEU A 469 -0.51 14.11 -23.95
CA LEU A 469 -1.03 14.62 -22.68
C LEU A 469 -1.33 13.47 -21.71
N ALA A 470 -1.98 12.40 -22.19
CA ALA A 470 -2.22 11.22 -21.36
C ALA A 470 -0.91 10.55 -20.89
N SER A 471 0.12 10.54 -21.74
CA SER A 471 1.44 10.02 -21.36
C SER A 471 2.15 10.91 -20.33
N GLU A 472 2.15 12.23 -20.52
CA GLU A 472 2.86 13.18 -19.65
C GLU A 472 2.15 13.40 -18.30
N LEU A 473 0.81 13.30 -18.24
CA LEU A 473 0.07 13.24 -16.97
C LEU A 473 0.38 11.97 -16.18
N LYS A 474 0.55 10.85 -16.88
CA LYS A 474 0.91 9.55 -16.27
C LYS A 474 2.35 9.54 -15.75
N SER A 475 3.30 10.19 -16.41
CA SER A 475 4.68 10.33 -15.93
C SER A 475 4.87 11.45 -14.92
N GLY A 476 3.89 12.34 -14.77
CA GLY A 476 3.97 13.55 -13.94
C GLY A 476 4.85 14.65 -14.55
N ASP A 477 5.14 14.59 -15.86
CA ASP A 477 5.80 15.65 -16.64
C ASP A 477 4.84 16.83 -16.89
N VAL A 478 3.53 16.57 -16.90
CA VAL A 478 2.45 17.56 -16.80
C VAL A 478 1.67 17.29 -15.52
N CYS A 479 1.30 18.35 -14.81
CA CYS A 479 0.48 18.28 -13.60
C CYS A 479 -0.79 19.13 -13.73
N VAL A 480 -1.77 18.80 -12.89
CA VAL A 480 -3.02 19.52 -12.75
C VAL A 480 -2.99 20.35 -11.47
N LYS A 481 -3.13 21.67 -11.60
CA LYS A 481 -3.18 22.57 -10.44
C LYS A 481 -4.44 22.33 -9.61
N GLY A 482 -4.28 22.29 -8.28
CA GLY A 482 -5.37 22.08 -7.34
C GLY A 482 -5.92 20.65 -7.32
N SER A 483 -5.23 19.69 -7.93
CA SER A 483 -5.50 18.25 -7.78
C SER A 483 -4.68 17.65 -6.64
N GLY A 484 -4.85 16.35 -6.35
CA GLY A 484 -4.10 15.65 -5.32
C GLY A 484 -3.01 14.78 -5.91
N SER A 485 -3.43 13.71 -6.56
CA SER A 485 -2.59 12.67 -7.15
C SER A 485 -1.80 13.22 -8.35
N PHE A 486 -2.44 14.10 -9.14
CA PHE A 486 -1.87 14.70 -10.35
C PHE A 486 -1.26 16.10 -10.13
N ALA A 487 -1.05 16.54 -8.88
CA ALA A 487 -0.36 17.79 -8.58
C ALA A 487 1.16 17.70 -8.83
N ASP A 488 1.85 18.85 -8.89
CA ASP A 488 3.31 18.89 -8.98
C ASP A 488 3.92 18.18 -7.78
N TRP A 489 4.52 17.03 -8.06
CA TRP A 489 5.03 16.12 -7.05
C TRP A 489 6.34 16.61 -6.43
N ARG A 490 7.08 17.49 -7.11
CA ARG A 490 8.34 18.04 -6.58
C ARG A 490 8.09 18.95 -5.38
N LYS A 491 6.96 19.64 -5.38
CA LYS A 491 6.49 20.43 -4.22
C LYS A 491 6.14 19.56 -3.01
N GLN A 492 6.03 18.23 -3.20
CA GLN A 492 5.80 17.26 -2.13
C GLN A 492 7.11 16.68 -1.57
N LEU A 493 8.27 16.90 -2.21
CA LEU A 493 9.57 16.45 -1.70
C LEU A 493 10.08 17.35 -0.56
N MET A 494 11.01 16.83 0.24
CA MET A 494 11.81 17.66 1.14
C MET A 494 12.77 18.54 0.34
N PRO A 495 12.87 19.85 0.65
CA PRO A 495 13.96 20.68 0.15
C PRO A 495 15.32 20.04 0.43
N TRP A 496 16.26 20.19 -0.49
CA TRP A 496 17.58 19.58 -0.32
C TRP A 496 18.30 20.08 0.93
N ASP A 497 18.10 21.34 1.31
CA ASP A 497 18.67 21.94 2.52
C ASP A 497 18.19 21.25 3.81
N GLU A 498 16.97 20.71 3.82
CA GLU A 498 16.43 19.91 4.93
C GLU A 498 16.95 18.46 4.88
N CYS A 499 17.22 17.92 3.69
CA CYS A 499 17.75 16.57 3.52
C CYS A 499 19.23 16.47 3.91
N LEU A 500 20.04 17.47 3.57
CA LEU A 500 21.50 17.44 3.66
C LEU A 500 22.02 17.03 5.06
N PRO A 501 21.48 17.56 6.19
CA PRO A 501 21.91 17.13 7.53
C PRO A 501 21.60 15.66 7.84
N MET A 502 20.59 15.06 7.19
CA MET A 502 20.14 13.69 7.44
C MET A 502 20.93 12.65 6.65
N VAL A 503 21.59 13.06 5.56
CA VAL A 503 22.25 12.14 4.61
C VAL A 503 23.30 11.27 5.30
N ALA A 504 24.17 11.86 6.13
CA ALA A 504 25.27 11.13 6.76
C ALA A 504 24.76 10.04 7.72
N ASP A 505 23.76 10.36 8.55
CA ASP A 505 23.19 9.41 9.50
C ASP A 505 22.35 8.33 8.80
N TYR A 506 21.61 8.71 7.74
CA TYR A 506 20.85 7.77 6.94
C TYR A 506 21.75 6.76 6.21
N CYS A 507 22.82 7.25 5.58
CA CYS A 507 23.82 6.42 4.92
C CYS A 507 24.51 5.47 5.92
N ARG A 508 24.83 5.94 7.14
CA ARG A 508 25.40 5.10 8.20
C ARG A 508 24.42 4.02 8.67
N LEU A 509 23.13 4.32 8.77
CA LEU A 509 22.10 3.36 9.18
C LEU A 509 21.97 2.18 8.22
N LEU A 510 22.17 2.42 6.92
CA LEU A 510 22.01 1.43 5.85
C LEU A 510 23.32 0.90 5.28
N ASP A 511 24.46 1.22 5.90
CA ASP A 511 25.80 0.90 5.41
C ASP A 511 26.04 1.35 3.95
N LEU A 512 25.45 2.48 3.56
CA LEU A 512 25.63 3.09 2.23
C LEU A 512 26.74 4.14 2.26
N PRO A 513 27.54 4.28 1.21
CA PRO A 513 28.46 5.41 1.08
C PRO A 513 27.71 6.75 1.01
N ASN A 514 28.24 7.77 1.71
CA ASN A 514 27.60 9.08 1.90
C ASN A 514 27.98 10.13 0.83
N CYS A 515 28.70 9.73 -0.22
CA CYS A 515 29.02 10.59 -1.37
C CYS A 515 28.92 9.78 -2.66
N ALA A 516 28.69 10.49 -3.78
CA ALA A 516 28.43 9.87 -5.08
C ALA A 516 29.57 8.97 -5.56
N ASP A 517 30.82 9.39 -5.34
CA ASP A 517 32.02 8.71 -5.86
C ASP A 517 32.24 7.38 -5.16
N ASN A 518 32.24 7.37 -3.83
CA ASN A 518 32.37 6.16 -3.03
C ASN A 518 31.16 5.22 -3.25
N PHE A 519 29.97 5.78 -3.47
CA PHE A 519 28.76 5.00 -3.77
C PHE A 519 28.90 4.23 -5.09
N ILE A 520 29.40 4.89 -6.13
CA ILE A 520 29.66 4.27 -7.43
C ILE A 520 30.76 3.22 -7.34
N GLU A 521 31.86 3.54 -6.65
CA GLU A 521 32.98 2.62 -6.48
C GLU A 521 32.53 1.34 -5.75
N HIS A 522 31.76 1.48 -4.66
CA HIS A 522 31.16 0.37 -3.95
C HIS A 522 30.30 -0.52 -4.87
N LEU A 523 29.38 0.07 -5.63
CA LEU A 523 28.50 -0.67 -6.55
C LEU A 523 29.27 -1.37 -7.67
N LYS A 524 30.30 -0.70 -8.23
CA LYS A 524 31.15 -1.25 -9.28
C LYS A 524 31.95 -2.44 -8.77
N ASN A 525 32.51 -2.33 -7.55
CA ASN A 525 33.23 -3.42 -6.90
C ASN A 525 32.30 -4.59 -6.61
N TRP A 526 31.11 -4.34 -6.04
CA TRP A 526 30.13 -5.40 -5.75
C TRP A 526 29.71 -6.16 -7.01
N LEU A 527 29.33 -5.46 -8.09
CA LEU A 527 28.97 -6.10 -9.37
C LEU A 527 30.12 -6.94 -9.93
N SER A 528 31.34 -6.40 -9.91
CA SER A 528 32.52 -7.08 -10.45
C SER A 528 32.88 -8.32 -9.64
N SER A 529 32.87 -8.23 -8.31
CA SER A 529 33.15 -9.35 -7.41
C SER A 529 32.10 -10.46 -7.54
N THR A 530 30.81 -10.12 -7.59
CA THR A 530 29.75 -11.12 -7.77
C THR A 530 29.87 -11.82 -9.12
N ALA A 531 30.10 -11.08 -10.21
CA ALA A 531 30.26 -11.66 -11.54
C ALA A 531 31.49 -12.58 -11.62
N ASN A 532 32.64 -12.17 -11.07
CA ASN A 532 33.85 -13.00 -11.01
C ASN A 532 33.64 -14.28 -10.19
N CYS A 533 32.96 -14.18 -9.04
CA CYS A 533 32.67 -15.34 -8.21
C CYS A 533 31.78 -16.36 -8.93
N VAL A 534 30.76 -15.89 -9.66
CA VAL A 534 29.86 -16.76 -10.43
C VAL A 534 30.58 -17.37 -11.63
N ASP A 535 31.43 -16.61 -12.31
CA ASP A 535 32.24 -17.10 -13.44
C ASP A 535 33.19 -18.22 -13.00
N GLN A 536 33.90 -18.02 -11.89
CA GLN A 536 34.83 -19.03 -11.33
C GLN A 536 34.11 -20.28 -10.81
N ALA A 537 32.91 -20.14 -10.25
CA ALA A 537 32.14 -21.28 -9.74
C ALA A 537 31.42 -22.06 -10.86
N TYR A 538 31.21 -21.46 -12.03
CA TYR A 538 30.43 -22.04 -13.12
C TYR A 538 30.87 -23.45 -13.55
N PRO A 539 32.17 -23.77 -13.72
CA PRO A 539 32.60 -25.11 -14.13
C PRO A 539 32.17 -26.23 -13.19
N THR A 540 32.01 -25.93 -11.91
CA THR A 540 31.54 -26.87 -10.88
C THR A 540 30.03 -26.80 -10.64
N ASN A 541 29.33 -25.83 -11.23
CA ASN A 541 27.93 -25.58 -10.98
C ASN A 541 27.05 -26.37 -11.95
N GLU A 542 26.56 -27.52 -11.50
CA GLU A 542 25.67 -28.37 -12.30
C GLU A 542 24.24 -27.82 -12.48
N GLN A 543 23.91 -26.67 -11.88
CA GLN A 543 22.55 -26.13 -11.85
C GLN A 543 22.23 -25.21 -13.03
N VAL A 544 23.25 -24.54 -13.58
CA VAL A 544 23.14 -23.60 -14.70
C VAL A 544 23.84 -24.21 -15.91
N ILE A 545 23.13 -24.30 -17.03
CA ILE A 545 23.72 -24.76 -18.30
C ILE A 545 23.52 -23.65 -19.33
N ILE A 546 24.62 -23.09 -19.83
CA ILE A 546 24.65 -22.15 -20.95
C ILE A 546 24.93 -22.95 -22.22
N ASN A 547 24.01 -22.89 -23.19
CA ASN A 547 24.17 -23.61 -24.46
C ASN A 547 25.15 -22.89 -25.42
N GLU A 548 25.48 -23.50 -26.55
CA GLU A 548 26.39 -22.94 -27.57
C GLU A 548 25.91 -21.60 -28.16
N LYS A 549 24.60 -21.33 -28.08
CA LYS A 549 23.99 -20.05 -28.51
C LYS A 549 24.06 -18.96 -27.41
N GLY A 550 24.65 -19.26 -26.26
CA GLY A 550 24.76 -18.36 -25.11
C GLY A 550 23.48 -18.24 -24.27
N GLU A 551 22.49 -19.12 -24.49
CA GLU A 551 21.21 -19.10 -23.77
C GLU A 551 21.30 -19.94 -22.49
N PRO A 552 20.97 -19.37 -21.32
CA PRO A 552 21.12 -20.07 -20.06
C PRO A 552 19.85 -20.85 -19.68
N THR A 553 20.02 -22.00 -19.03
CA THR A 553 18.95 -22.87 -18.54
C THR A 553 19.21 -23.29 -17.10
N LEU A 554 18.15 -23.43 -16.29
CA LEU A 554 18.24 -23.86 -14.89
C LEU A 554 17.58 -25.23 -14.72
N LYS A 555 18.23 -26.12 -13.96
CA LYS A 555 17.60 -27.38 -13.54
C LYS A 555 16.39 -27.12 -12.64
N LYS A 556 15.34 -27.94 -12.80
CA LYS A 556 14.10 -27.86 -11.99
C LYS A 556 14.40 -28.29 -10.56
N LEU A 557 13.87 -27.55 -9.58
CA LEU A 557 13.93 -27.96 -8.18
C LEU A 557 13.07 -29.21 -7.97
N LEU A 558 13.65 -30.26 -7.38
CA LEU A 558 12.90 -31.46 -6.96
C LEU A 558 12.16 -31.18 -5.66
N ALA A 559 10.90 -31.60 -5.58
CA ALA A 559 10.14 -31.57 -4.34
C ALA A 559 10.71 -32.59 -3.35
N ARG A 560 10.78 -32.23 -2.06
CA ARG A 560 11.15 -33.19 -1.01
C ARG A 560 9.98 -34.15 -0.79
N PRO A 561 10.22 -35.46 -0.61
CA PRO A 561 9.18 -36.42 -0.30
C PRO A 561 8.59 -36.12 1.09
N THR A 562 7.27 -36.16 1.22
CA THR A 562 6.58 -36.01 2.52
C THR A 562 6.84 -37.26 3.37
N GLN A 563 7.38 -37.06 4.58
CA GLN A 563 7.62 -38.15 5.54
C GLN A 563 6.29 -38.71 6.09
N GLU A 564 6.27 -40.00 6.43
CA GLU A 564 5.09 -40.67 7.00
C GLU A 564 4.82 -40.23 8.44
N SER A 565 5.87 -39.90 9.20
CA SER A 565 5.78 -39.35 10.56
C SER A 565 4.96 -38.05 10.61
N LEU A 566 5.22 -37.12 9.68
CA LEU A 566 4.44 -35.88 9.54
C LEU A 566 2.95 -36.14 9.34
N LYS A 567 2.58 -37.07 8.45
CA LYS A 567 1.17 -37.39 8.19
C LYS A 567 0.47 -37.95 9.43
N ASN A 568 1.17 -38.80 10.18
CA ASN A 568 0.65 -39.34 11.44
C ASN A 568 0.46 -38.24 12.49
N LEU A 569 1.42 -37.31 12.60
CA LEU A 569 1.31 -36.16 13.50
C LEU A 569 0.11 -35.26 13.13
N GLU A 570 -0.06 -34.95 11.84
CA GLU A 570 -1.21 -34.16 11.35
C GLU A 570 -2.55 -34.81 11.69
N ALA A 571 -2.67 -36.14 11.51
CA ALA A 571 -3.87 -36.88 11.84
C ALA A 571 -4.20 -36.82 13.34
N ILE A 572 -3.21 -37.05 14.20
CA ILE A 572 -3.38 -36.99 15.66
C ILE A 572 -3.78 -35.57 16.11
N ILE A 573 -3.18 -34.53 15.51
CA ILE A 573 -3.53 -33.14 15.79
C ILE A 573 -4.98 -32.87 15.39
N MET A 574 -5.42 -33.33 14.22
CA MET A 574 -6.80 -33.12 13.75
C MET A 574 -7.84 -33.77 14.66
N GLU A 575 -7.53 -34.90 15.30
CA GLU A 575 -8.44 -35.56 16.25
C GLU A 575 -8.56 -34.81 17.59
N ARG A 576 -7.52 -34.09 18.00
CA ARG A 576 -7.41 -33.46 19.33
C ARG A 576 -7.68 -31.96 19.35
N ILE A 577 -7.53 -31.28 18.22
CA ILE A 577 -7.71 -29.83 18.16
C ILE A 577 -9.16 -29.43 18.49
N PRO A 578 -9.39 -28.43 19.37
CA PRO A 578 -10.73 -28.09 19.82
C PRO A 578 -11.56 -27.45 18.70
N ASN A 579 -12.85 -27.80 18.63
CA ASN A 579 -13.78 -27.16 17.72
C ASN A 579 -14.22 -25.78 18.27
N ARG A 580 -13.99 -24.70 17.50
CA ARG A 580 -14.30 -23.31 17.93
C ARG A 580 -15.23 -22.60 16.94
N ASN A 581 -16.11 -21.73 17.46
CA ASN A 581 -16.85 -20.79 16.62
C ASN A 581 -15.97 -19.57 16.29
N LEU A 582 -16.06 -19.06 15.07
CA LEU A 582 -15.26 -17.91 14.62
C LEU A 582 -15.43 -16.66 15.50
N ILE A 583 -16.61 -16.44 16.09
CA ILE A 583 -16.85 -15.31 16.99
C ILE A 583 -16.14 -15.51 18.34
N ASP A 584 -16.10 -16.73 18.86
CA ASP A 584 -15.37 -17.05 20.09
C ASP A 584 -13.87 -16.85 19.89
N ILE A 585 -13.35 -17.17 18.69
CA ILE A 585 -11.96 -16.89 18.33
C ILE A 585 -11.68 -15.38 18.40
N LEU A 586 -12.53 -14.54 17.82
CA LEU A 586 -12.37 -13.09 17.86
C LEU A 586 -12.40 -12.55 19.30
N HIS A 587 -13.26 -13.13 20.14
CA HIS A 587 -13.32 -12.81 21.57
C HIS A 587 -12.06 -13.21 22.32
N ASN A 588 -11.56 -14.43 22.13
CA ASN A 588 -10.32 -14.90 22.76
C ASN A 588 -9.15 -14.00 22.37
N VAL A 589 -9.04 -13.67 21.09
CA VAL A 589 -7.98 -12.80 20.58
C VAL A 589 -8.12 -11.38 21.11
N ASP A 590 -9.33 -10.81 21.19
CA ASP A 590 -9.53 -9.51 21.83
C ASP A 590 -9.26 -9.57 23.33
N TYR A 591 -9.54 -10.68 24.01
CA TYR A 591 -9.18 -10.83 25.42
C TYR A 591 -7.65 -10.80 25.62
N TRP A 592 -6.89 -11.45 24.75
CA TRP A 592 -5.42 -11.49 24.82
C TRP A 592 -4.73 -10.22 24.34
N THR A 593 -5.34 -9.46 23.43
CA THR A 593 -4.71 -8.30 22.76
C THR A 593 -5.36 -6.96 23.08
N ASN A 594 -6.64 -6.97 23.46
CA ASN A 594 -7.53 -5.82 23.57
C ASN A 594 -7.54 -4.95 22.31
N PHE A 595 -7.51 -5.56 21.12
CA PHE A 595 -7.40 -4.82 19.85
C PHE A 595 -8.60 -3.90 19.58
N THR A 596 -9.79 -4.24 20.11
CA THR A 596 -11.01 -3.43 19.92
C THR A 596 -10.92 -2.03 20.55
N ARG A 597 -9.95 -1.79 21.45
CA ARG A 597 -9.71 -0.47 22.07
C ARG A 597 -9.47 0.64 21.04
N HIS A 598 -8.92 0.31 19.88
CA HIS A 598 -8.63 1.29 18.81
C HIS A 598 -9.89 1.81 18.13
N PHE A 599 -10.99 1.05 18.16
CA PHE A 599 -12.23 1.42 17.48
C PHE A 599 -13.02 2.46 18.27
N GLY A 600 -13.51 3.49 17.57
CA GLY A 600 -14.28 4.60 18.11
C GLY A 600 -14.45 5.75 17.14
N PRO A 601 -15.26 6.77 17.49
CA PRO A 601 -15.55 7.90 16.63
C PRO A 601 -14.29 8.61 16.12
N LEU A 602 -14.28 9.03 14.85
CA LEU A 602 -13.15 9.78 14.25
C LEU A 602 -12.73 11.02 15.06
N SER A 603 -13.67 11.66 15.75
CA SER A 603 -13.39 12.80 16.65
C SER A 603 -12.50 12.46 17.86
N GLY A 604 -12.22 11.17 18.10
CA GLY A 604 -11.50 10.64 19.26
C GLY A 604 -12.32 10.60 20.55
N SER A 605 -13.59 10.98 20.49
CA SER A 605 -14.50 11.02 21.64
C SER A 605 -14.88 9.63 22.15
N ASP A 606 -15.49 9.58 23.33
CA ASP A 606 -16.12 8.38 23.86
C ASP A 606 -17.17 7.82 22.87
N PRO A 607 -17.21 6.49 22.61
CA PRO A 607 -18.13 5.88 21.66
C PRO A 607 -19.61 6.09 21.95
N LYS A 608 -20.02 6.33 23.22
CA LYS A 608 -21.42 6.38 23.63
C LYS A 608 -22.24 5.14 23.20
N LEU A 609 -21.60 3.98 23.14
CA LEU A 609 -22.23 2.69 22.83
C LEU A 609 -22.38 1.86 24.11
N LYS A 610 -23.51 1.16 24.27
CA LYS A 610 -23.65 0.11 25.29
C LYS A 610 -22.86 -1.12 24.84
N ASN A 611 -22.01 -1.68 25.70
CA ASN A 611 -21.12 -2.82 25.39
C ASN A 611 -20.33 -2.62 24.08
N PRO A 612 -19.41 -1.63 24.02
CA PRO A 612 -18.70 -1.31 22.78
C PRO A 612 -17.92 -2.51 22.21
N THR A 613 -17.24 -3.29 23.05
CA THR A 613 -16.46 -4.47 22.65
C THR A 613 -17.31 -5.49 21.90
N GLU A 614 -18.43 -5.92 22.48
CA GLU A 614 -19.40 -6.84 21.83
C GLU A 614 -19.80 -6.33 20.43
N ARG A 615 -20.19 -5.06 20.34
CA ARG A 615 -20.61 -4.47 19.06
C ARG A 615 -19.50 -4.40 18.04
N TYR A 616 -18.27 -4.14 18.47
CA TYR A 616 -17.11 -4.11 17.59
C TYR A 616 -16.75 -5.51 17.10
N LEU A 617 -16.74 -6.53 17.96
CA LEU A 617 -16.49 -7.92 17.56
C LEU A 617 -17.53 -8.41 16.54
N LEU A 618 -18.82 -8.14 16.78
CA LEU A 618 -19.89 -8.46 15.83
C LEU A 618 -19.73 -7.71 14.50
N THR A 619 -19.25 -6.46 14.54
CA THR A 619 -18.98 -5.69 13.32
C THR A 619 -17.78 -6.26 12.55
N VAL A 620 -16.68 -6.60 13.24
CA VAL A 620 -15.51 -7.26 12.66
C VAL A 620 -15.90 -8.57 11.98
N PHE A 621 -16.67 -9.41 12.67
CA PHE A 621 -17.22 -10.64 12.10
C PHE A 621 -18.09 -10.35 10.85
N THR A 622 -19.04 -9.42 10.96
CA THR A 622 -19.97 -9.07 9.87
C THR A 622 -19.23 -8.64 8.59
N TYR A 623 -18.23 -7.79 8.74
CA TYR A 623 -17.55 -7.19 7.60
C TYR A 623 -16.38 -8.04 7.09
N GLY A 624 -15.66 -8.72 7.99
CA GLY A 624 -14.54 -9.61 7.66
C GLY A 624 -14.95 -10.92 7.01
N CYS A 625 -16.17 -11.40 7.30
CA CYS A 625 -16.76 -12.55 6.63
C CYS A 625 -17.62 -12.21 5.41
N ASN A 626 -17.64 -10.94 4.99
CA ASN A 626 -18.44 -10.41 3.88
C ASN A 626 -19.95 -10.69 3.93
N LEU A 627 -20.52 -10.94 5.12
CA LEU A 627 -21.95 -11.19 5.28
C LEU A 627 -22.81 -9.98 4.91
N GLY A 628 -22.30 -8.78 5.25
CA GLY A 628 -23.05 -7.54 5.14
C GLY A 628 -24.05 -7.36 6.29
N ALA A 629 -24.33 -6.11 6.64
CA ALA A 629 -25.06 -5.75 7.85
C ALA A 629 -26.49 -6.35 7.92
N SER A 630 -27.17 -6.46 6.77
CA SER A 630 -28.54 -7.00 6.71
C SER A 630 -28.61 -8.49 7.00
N GLN A 631 -27.74 -9.30 6.39
CA GLN A 631 -27.73 -10.74 6.64
C GLN A 631 -27.19 -11.06 8.02
N ALA A 632 -26.08 -10.43 8.43
CA ALA A 632 -25.51 -10.63 9.76
C ALA A 632 -26.53 -10.37 10.89
N ALA A 633 -27.28 -9.27 10.81
CA ALA A 633 -28.29 -8.94 11.81
C ALA A 633 -29.39 -10.02 11.97
N ARG A 634 -29.74 -10.75 10.90
CA ARG A 634 -30.74 -11.84 10.96
C ARG A 634 -30.26 -13.04 11.77
N HIS A 635 -28.95 -13.28 11.82
CA HIS A 635 -28.32 -14.39 12.56
C HIS A 635 -27.87 -14.01 13.98
N MET A 636 -28.04 -12.74 14.39
CA MET A 636 -27.60 -12.21 15.69
C MET A 636 -28.76 -12.05 16.70
N ARG A 637 -29.90 -12.74 16.47
CA ARG A 637 -31.05 -12.86 17.40
C ARG A 637 -31.52 -11.53 18.04
N GLY A 638 -31.44 -10.42 17.30
CA GLY A 638 -31.88 -9.09 17.75
C GLY A 638 -30.91 -8.32 18.64
N ILE A 639 -29.71 -8.85 18.94
CA ILE A 639 -28.65 -8.15 19.72
C ILE A 639 -28.23 -6.86 19.02
N VAL A 640 -28.11 -6.91 17.69
CA VAL A 640 -27.79 -5.76 16.82
C VAL A 640 -28.69 -5.76 15.59
N ASN A 641 -28.95 -4.57 15.05
CA ASN A 641 -29.64 -4.39 13.79
C ASN A 641 -28.68 -3.91 12.68
N ALA A 642 -29.10 -4.06 11.42
CA ALA A 642 -28.29 -3.72 10.25
C ALA A 642 -27.83 -2.25 10.26
N LYS A 643 -28.70 -1.33 10.68
CA LYS A 643 -28.38 0.11 10.78
C LYS A 643 -27.28 0.37 11.81
N SER A 644 -27.30 -0.33 12.96
CA SER A 644 -26.28 -0.23 13.99
C SER A 644 -24.93 -0.71 13.47
N LEU A 645 -24.86 -1.88 12.84
CA LEU A 645 -23.62 -2.43 12.27
C LEU A 645 -23.03 -1.50 11.19
N SER A 646 -23.88 -0.98 10.30
CA SER A 646 -23.47 -0.02 9.26
C SER A 646 -22.97 1.31 9.84
N ASN A 647 -23.65 1.82 10.86
CA ASN A 647 -23.21 3.04 11.55
C ASN A 647 -21.89 2.85 12.29
N ILE A 648 -21.65 1.69 12.91
CA ILE A 648 -20.38 1.39 13.58
C ILE A 648 -19.25 1.31 12.55
N ASN A 649 -19.44 0.55 11.47
CA ASN A 649 -18.43 0.45 10.41
C ASN A 649 -18.08 1.81 9.80
N SER A 650 -19.08 2.66 9.54
CA SER A 650 -18.83 3.98 8.94
C SER A 650 -18.25 4.99 9.94
N ARG A 651 -18.74 5.04 11.19
CA ARG A 651 -18.42 6.09 12.17
C ARG A 651 -17.33 5.75 13.17
N HIS A 652 -17.13 4.48 13.48
CA HIS A 652 -16.25 4.02 14.57
C HIS A 652 -15.02 3.25 14.08
N ILE A 653 -14.99 2.81 12.82
CA ILE A 653 -13.92 1.96 12.30
C ILE A 653 -13.36 2.56 11.00
N SER A 654 -12.11 2.98 11.07
CA SER A 654 -11.30 3.44 9.95
C SER A 654 -10.22 2.40 9.59
N ILE A 655 -9.65 2.55 8.39
CA ILE A 655 -8.52 1.71 7.93
C ILE A 655 -7.35 1.78 8.91
N GLU A 656 -7.05 2.97 9.45
CA GLU A 656 -5.96 3.16 10.40
C GLU A 656 -6.22 2.40 11.72
N GLN A 657 -7.45 2.44 12.24
CA GLN A 657 -7.82 1.71 13.46
C GLN A 657 -7.77 0.20 13.25
N LEU A 658 -8.18 -0.30 12.08
CA LEU A 658 -8.04 -1.72 11.72
C LEU A 658 -6.56 -2.14 11.69
N ASN A 659 -5.70 -1.34 11.05
CA ASN A 659 -4.26 -1.62 11.02
C ASN A 659 -3.66 -1.65 12.44
N ARG A 660 -4.03 -0.71 13.32
CA ARG A 660 -3.57 -0.72 14.73
C ARG A 660 -4.03 -1.98 15.47
N GLY A 661 -5.26 -2.44 15.24
CA GLY A 661 -5.76 -3.69 15.82
C GLY A 661 -5.05 -4.93 15.28
N ILE A 662 -4.77 -4.98 13.98
CA ILE A 662 -3.98 -6.05 13.34
C ILE A 662 -2.56 -6.09 13.92
N ILE A 663 -1.92 -4.94 14.13
CA ILE A 663 -0.58 -4.85 14.73
C ILE A 663 -0.56 -5.48 16.13
N ASP A 664 -1.57 -5.24 16.97
CA ASP A 664 -1.62 -5.86 18.30
C ASP A 664 -1.69 -7.39 18.24
N ILE A 665 -2.47 -7.92 17.28
CA ILE A 665 -2.57 -9.37 17.04
C ILE A 665 -1.21 -9.92 16.61
N ILE A 666 -0.54 -9.27 15.64
CA ILE A 666 0.78 -9.68 15.16
C ILE A 666 1.81 -9.65 16.29
N ASN A 667 1.86 -8.58 17.07
CA ASN A 667 2.83 -8.43 18.15
C ASN A 667 2.60 -9.49 19.23
N ARG A 668 1.34 -9.79 19.56
CA ARG A 668 1.04 -10.83 20.55
C ARG A 668 1.34 -12.23 20.01
N TYR A 669 1.06 -12.49 18.75
CA TYR A 669 1.43 -13.71 18.04
C TYR A 669 2.95 -13.97 18.07
N ASN A 670 3.74 -12.92 17.84
CA ASN A 670 5.21 -13.01 17.79
C ASN A 670 5.88 -13.35 19.14
N VAL A 671 5.13 -13.34 20.24
CA VAL A 671 5.64 -13.74 21.57
C VAL A 671 5.65 -15.27 21.74
N LEU A 672 4.92 -16.02 20.91
CA LEU A 672 4.89 -17.49 20.98
C LEU A 672 6.16 -18.11 20.39
N ASP A 673 6.59 -19.25 20.94
CA ASP A 673 7.79 -19.96 20.47
C ASP A 673 7.56 -20.75 19.18
N LEU A 674 6.38 -21.38 19.02
CA LEU A 674 6.05 -22.22 17.87
C LEU A 674 6.30 -21.52 16.50
N PRO A 675 5.90 -20.25 16.30
CA PRO A 675 6.21 -19.51 15.08
C PRO A 675 7.70 -19.40 14.72
N ASN A 676 8.61 -19.47 15.69
CA ASN A 676 10.06 -19.39 15.44
C ASN A 676 10.62 -20.63 14.73
N LEU A 677 9.86 -21.73 14.68
CA LEU A 677 10.21 -22.92 13.90
C LEU A 677 9.94 -22.74 12.40
N TRP A 678 9.04 -21.82 12.01
CA TRP A 678 8.68 -21.59 10.60
C TRP A 678 9.52 -20.51 9.92
N GLY A 679 10.05 -19.55 10.69
CA GLY A 679 10.76 -18.39 10.19
C GLY A 679 11.31 -17.50 11.31
N GLN A 680 12.21 -16.59 10.96
CA GLN A 680 12.81 -15.64 11.90
C GLN A 680 12.06 -14.31 11.95
N GLY A 681 11.16 -14.04 11.00
CA GLY A 681 10.48 -12.76 10.87
C GLY A 681 11.26 -11.72 10.07
N ASP A 682 12.36 -12.12 9.42
CA ASP A 682 13.25 -11.26 8.64
C ASP A 682 12.83 -11.12 7.16
N SER A 683 11.90 -11.96 6.73
CA SER A 683 11.43 -12.06 5.35
C SER A 683 9.91 -12.10 5.26
N ALA A 684 9.40 -11.50 4.20
CA ALA A 684 8.00 -11.57 3.82
C ALA A 684 7.87 -11.85 2.34
N ALA A 685 6.72 -12.37 1.93
CA ALA A 685 6.36 -12.56 0.54
C ALA A 685 5.11 -11.75 0.21
N ALA A 686 5.09 -11.22 -1.01
CA ALA A 686 4.13 -10.22 -1.44
C ALA A 686 3.44 -10.68 -2.73
N ASP A 687 2.12 -10.77 -2.68
CA ASP A 687 1.30 -11.23 -3.79
C ASP A 687 -0.12 -10.62 -3.76
N GLY A 688 -0.75 -10.58 -4.94
CA GLY A 688 -2.05 -10.00 -5.18
C GLY A 688 -3.10 -11.04 -5.59
N THR A 689 -4.24 -11.05 -4.90
CA THR A 689 -5.39 -11.90 -5.27
C THR A 689 -6.53 -11.05 -5.82
N LYS A 690 -7.12 -11.47 -6.95
CA LYS A 690 -8.28 -10.79 -7.53
C LYS A 690 -9.55 -11.08 -6.70
N TYR A 691 -10.28 -10.00 -6.38
CA TYR A 691 -11.65 -10.01 -5.87
C TYR A 691 -12.59 -9.40 -6.90
N ASP A 692 -13.79 -9.97 -7.04
CA ASP A 692 -14.83 -9.40 -7.89
C ASP A 692 -15.51 -8.21 -7.18
N VAL A 693 -15.74 -7.16 -7.96
CA VAL A 693 -16.26 -5.87 -7.48
C VAL A 693 -17.37 -5.43 -8.42
N ARG A 694 -18.33 -4.66 -7.93
CA ARG A 694 -19.39 -4.07 -8.76
C ARG A 694 -18.81 -3.29 -9.95
N GLU A 695 -19.42 -3.44 -11.12
CA GLU A 695 -18.93 -2.86 -12.39
C GLU A 695 -19.11 -1.34 -12.51
N GLN A 696 -19.98 -0.73 -11.68
CA GLN A 696 -20.35 0.69 -11.78
C GLN A 696 -19.44 1.60 -10.95
N ASN A 697 -18.11 1.45 -11.06
CA ASN A 697 -17.15 2.35 -10.41
C ASN A 697 -15.95 2.63 -11.29
N LEU A 698 -15.25 3.74 -11.02
CA LEU A 698 -14.08 4.16 -11.78
C LEU A 698 -12.92 3.16 -11.71
N LEU A 699 -12.85 2.34 -10.65
CA LEU A 699 -11.76 1.41 -10.33
C LEU A 699 -11.93 0.01 -10.97
N SER A 700 -13.13 -0.29 -11.45
CA SER A 700 -13.47 -1.58 -12.05
C SER A 700 -12.76 -1.68 -13.39
N GLU A 701 -11.66 -2.43 -13.39
CA GLU A 701 -10.87 -2.71 -14.57
C GLU A 701 -10.91 -4.20 -14.87
N TYR A 702 -10.93 -4.52 -16.16
CA TYR A 702 -10.94 -5.89 -16.64
C TYR A 702 -9.55 -6.49 -16.48
N HIS A 703 -9.42 -7.57 -15.70
CA HIS A 703 -8.14 -8.21 -15.49
C HIS A 703 -7.86 -9.25 -16.59
N ILE A 704 -6.83 -9.01 -17.41
CA ILE A 704 -6.49 -9.86 -18.56
C ILE A 704 -6.11 -11.30 -18.11
N ARG A 705 -5.34 -11.46 -17.03
CA ARG A 705 -4.91 -12.79 -16.51
C ARG A 705 -6.03 -13.62 -15.87
N TYR A 706 -7.03 -12.99 -15.26
CA TYR A 706 -8.02 -13.67 -14.41
C TYR A 706 -9.43 -13.69 -15.02
N GLY A 707 -9.68 -12.91 -16.09
CA GLY A 707 -10.99 -12.76 -16.72
C GLY A 707 -11.99 -12.01 -15.83
N GLY A 708 -12.54 -10.92 -16.34
CA GLY A 708 -13.61 -10.15 -15.67
C GLY A 708 -13.16 -8.94 -14.86
N TYR A 709 -14.14 -8.21 -14.35
CA TYR A 709 -13.99 -6.93 -13.66
C TYR A 709 -13.78 -7.14 -12.15
N GLY A 710 -12.79 -6.45 -11.56
CA GLY A 710 -12.50 -6.60 -10.13
C GLY A 710 -11.43 -5.65 -9.61
N GLY A 711 -10.91 -5.94 -8.42
CA GLY A 711 -9.72 -5.32 -7.85
C GLY A 711 -8.80 -6.37 -7.23
N ILE A 712 -7.56 -5.99 -6.93
CA ILE A 712 -6.52 -6.84 -6.38
C ILE A 712 -6.38 -6.53 -4.89
N ALA A 713 -6.60 -7.53 -4.04
CA ALA A 713 -6.21 -7.49 -2.64
C ALA A 713 -4.76 -7.95 -2.53
N TYR A 714 -3.89 -6.99 -2.27
CA TYR A 714 -2.45 -7.19 -2.16
C TYR A 714 -2.08 -7.46 -0.71
N HIS A 715 -1.21 -8.44 -0.45
CA HIS A 715 -0.83 -8.85 0.90
C HIS A 715 0.68 -9.01 1.03
N HIS A 716 1.20 -8.74 2.22
CA HIS A 716 2.52 -9.22 2.65
C HIS A 716 2.33 -10.25 3.75
N VAL A 717 2.86 -11.46 3.56
CA VAL A 717 2.84 -12.53 4.55
C VAL A 717 4.26 -12.80 5.02
N ALA A 718 4.47 -12.77 6.33
CA ALA A 718 5.76 -13.08 6.93
C ALA A 718 6.13 -14.56 6.72
N ASP A 719 7.41 -14.88 6.78
CA ASP A 719 7.90 -16.26 6.89
C ASP A 719 7.31 -17.01 8.10
N LYS A 720 6.87 -16.30 9.15
CA LYS A 720 6.08 -16.83 10.28
C LYS A 720 4.57 -16.99 9.98
N TYR A 721 4.15 -17.13 8.72
CA TYR A 721 2.75 -17.40 8.33
C TYR A 721 1.70 -16.34 8.74
N ILE A 722 2.08 -15.14 9.18
CA ILE A 722 1.14 -14.08 9.55
C ILE A 722 1.12 -12.94 8.53
N ALA A 723 -0.05 -12.40 8.21
CA ALA A 723 -0.16 -11.28 7.29
C ALA A 723 0.21 -9.96 7.99
N LEU A 724 1.21 -9.27 7.46
CA LEU A 724 1.75 -8.03 8.02
C LEU A 724 1.06 -6.78 7.45
N PHE A 725 0.70 -6.86 6.17
CA PHE A 725 0.18 -5.73 5.43
C PHE A 725 -0.82 -6.20 4.38
N SER A 726 -1.74 -5.29 4.05
CA SER A 726 -2.61 -5.45 2.90
C SER A 726 -3.02 -4.12 2.30
N HIS A 727 -3.39 -4.12 1.02
CA HIS A 727 -3.95 -2.95 0.36
C HIS A 727 -4.86 -3.36 -0.79
N PHE A 728 -5.92 -2.58 -1.01
CA PHE A 728 -6.81 -2.79 -2.15
C PHE A 728 -6.31 -1.95 -3.34
N ILE A 729 -5.90 -2.64 -4.41
CA ILE A 729 -5.33 -2.07 -5.63
C ILE A 729 -6.33 -2.24 -6.78
N PRO A 730 -6.58 -1.22 -7.63
CA PRO A 730 -7.38 -1.39 -8.85
C PRO A 730 -6.68 -2.33 -9.84
N CYS A 731 -7.43 -3.19 -10.54
CA CYS A 731 -6.89 -4.00 -11.63
C CYS A 731 -6.18 -3.09 -12.66
N GLY A 732 -5.10 -3.58 -13.30
CA GLY A 732 -4.33 -2.81 -14.28
C GLY A 732 -3.31 -1.82 -13.69
N THR A 733 -3.32 -1.60 -12.37
CA THR A 733 -2.24 -0.88 -11.68
C THR A 733 -1.05 -1.81 -11.48
N TRP A 734 0.17 -1.31 -11.70
CA TRP A 734 1.39 -2.08 -11.48
C TRP A 734 1.62 -2.34 -9.98
N GLU A 735 1.57 -3.61 -9.55
CA GLU A 735 1.54 -4.00 -8.13
C GLU A 735 2.86 -3.72 -7.41
N ALA A 736 3.99 -3.75 -8.12
CA ALA A 736 5.31 -3.56 -7.55
C ALA A 736 5.49 -2.20 -6.84
N VAL A 737 4.64 -1.24 -7.19
CA VAL A 737 4.51 0.07 -6.58
C VAL A 737 4.17 -0.02 -5.08
N TYR A 738 3.49 -1.08 -4.65
CA TYR A 738 3.04 -1.27 -3.26
C TYR A 738 3.92 -2.21 -2.43
N ILE A 739 4.85 -2.96 -3.05
CA ILE A 739 5.83 -3.83 -2.36
C ILE A 739 6.57 -3.05 -1.28
N ILE A 740 7.08 -1.86 -1.63
CA ILE A 740 7.90 -1.07 -0.71
C ILE A 740 7.02 -0.37 0.34
N ASP A 741 5.87 0.16 -0.09
CA ASP A 741 4.93 0.88 0.76
C ASP A 741 4.40 0.00 1.92
N GLY A 742 4.15 -1.28 1.64
CA GLY A 742 3.68 -2.22 2.67
C GLY A 742 4.70 -2.49 3.77
N LEU A 743 5.99 -2.52 3.46
CA LEU A 743 7.06 -2.66 4.45
C LEU A 743 7.24 -1.39 5.28
N LEU A 744 7.28 -0.23 4.62
CA LEU A 744 7.45 1.07 5.31
C LEU A 744 6.27 1.41 6.23
N LYS A 745 5.06 0.94 5.90
CA LYS A 745 3.85 1.15 6.72
C LYS A 745 3.68 0.14 7.84
N ASN A 746 4.42 -0.97 7.82
CA ASN A 746 4.35 -1.97 8.87
C ASN A 746 4.98 -1.43 10.17
N LYS A 747 4.17 -1.33 11.23
CA LYS A 747 4.61 -0.86 12.56
C LYS A 747 4.59 -1.98 13.61
N SER A 748 4.45 -3.23 13.19
CA SER A 748 4.53 -4.39 14.09
C SER A 748 5.98 -4.66 14.51
N ASP A 749 6.16 -5.51 15.53
CA ASP A 749 7.48 -5.91 16.02
C ASP A 749 8.21 -6.81 15.00
N LEU A 750 7.47 -7.39 14.04
CA LEU A 750 8.02 -8.11 12.90
C LEU A 750 8.38 -7.13 11.79
N GLN A 751 9.68 -6.84 11.63
CA GLN A 751 10.21 -5.88 10.65
C GLN A 751 11.07 -6.60 9.59
N PRO A 752 10.47 -7.25 8.59
CA PRO A 752 11.22 -7.95 7.56
C PRO A 752 11.99 -6.96 6.69
N ASN A 753 13.24 -7.29 6.40
CA ASN A 753 14.11 -6.53 5.49
C ASN A 753 14.24 -7.20 4.12
N THR A 754 13.70 -8.41 3.96
CA THR A 754 13.72 -9.19 2.72
C THR A 754 12.30 -9.39 2.20
N ILE A 755 12.07 -9.15 0.92
CA ILE A 755 10.75 -9.25 0.30
C ILE A 755 10.78 -10.09 -0.96
N HIS A 756 9.97 -11.14 -0.97
CA HIS A 756 9.76 -12.00 -2.13
C HIS A 756 8.55 -11.48 -2.90
N ALA A 757 8.66 -11.29 -4.21
CA ALA A 757 7.57 -10.76 -5.04
C ALA A 757 7.38 -11.61 -6.30
N ASP A 758 6.21 -11.54 -6.95
CA ASP A 758 6.02 -12.15 -8.28
C ASP A 758 6.83 -11.40 -9.36
N THR A 759 6.80 -11.90 -10.60
CA THR A 759 7.53 -11.36 -11.76
C THR A 759 7.27 -9.88 -12.00
N GLN A 760 6.13 -9.32 -11.57
CA GLN A 760 5.87 -7.88 -11.66
C GLN A 760 6.89 -7.01 -10.90
N GLY A 761 7.51 -7.55 -9.85
CA GLY A 761 8.54 -6.87 -9.03
C GLY A 761 9.89 -6.66 -9.73
N GLN A 762 10.11 -7.21 -10.93
CA GLN A 762 11.43 -7.24 -11.60
C GLN A 762 11.95 -5.90 -12.14
N SER A 763 11.22 -4.80 -11.96
CA SER A 763 11.52 -3.51 -12.58
C SER A 763 12.75 -2.84 -11.96
N THR A 764 13.58 -2.26 -12.82
CA THR A 764 14.84 -1.62 -12.42
C THR A 764 14.62 -0.48 -11.40
N PRO A 765 13.69 0.49 -11.59
CA PRO A 765 13.38 1.47 -10.54
C PRO A 765 13.02 0.88 -9.17
N VAL A 766 12.32 -0.26 -9.13
CA VAL A 766 11.92 -0.89 -7.85
C VAL A 766 13.11 -1.56 -7.18
N PHE A 767 14.01 -2.20 -7.94
CA PHE A 767 15.31 -2.67 -7.41
C PHE A 767 16.14 -1.52 -6.83
N ALA A 768 16.27 -0.41 -7.56
CA ALA A 768 17.01 0.76 -7.09
C ALA A 768 16.43 1.35 -5.81
N LEU A 769 15.11 1.57 -5.78
CA LEU A 769 14.45 2.15 -4.62
C LEU A 769 14.48 1.20 -3.41
N SER A 770 14.31 -0.11 -3.61
CA SER A 770 14.42 -1.10 -2.52
C SER A 770 15.83 -1.09 -1.91
N TYR A 771 16.86 -1.10 -2.75
CA TYR A 771 18.26 -1.04 -2.31
C TYR A 771 18.54 0.22 -1.49
N LEU A 772 18.13 1.40 -1.96
CA LEU A 772 18.35 2.65 -1.25
C LEU A 772 17.57 2.74 0.07
N LEU A 773 16.51 1.95 0.25
CA LEU A 773 15.74 1.86 1.50
C LEU A 773 16.19 0.70 2.42
N GLY A 774 17.25 -0.03 2.07
CA GLY A 774 17.75 -1.17 2.85
C GLY A 774 16.92 -2.46 2.71
N ILE A 775 16.09 -2.56 1.66
CA ILE A 775 15.20 -3.69 1.42
C ILE A 775 15.81 -4.63 0.37
N LYS A 776 15.96 -5.91 0.72
CA LYS A 776 16.40 -6.97 -0.18
C LYS A 776 15.23 -7.53 -0.97
N LEU A 777 15.11 -7.07 -2.22
CA LEU A 777 14.08 -7.53 -3.16
C LEU A 777 14.50 -8.83 -3.85
N MET A 778 13.71 -9.89 -3.68
CA MET A 778 13.96 -11.23 -4.22
C MET A 778 12.78 -11.75 -5.05
N PRO A 779 12.57 -11.24 -6.28
CA PRO A 779 11.41 -11.60 -7.08
C PRO A 779 11.55 -12.99 -7.73
N ARG A 780 10.44 -13.71 -7.86
CA ARG A 780 10.34 -14.94 -8.65
C ARG A 780 10.13 -14.57 -10.12
N ILE A 781 11.21 -14.58 -10.90
CA ILE A 781 11.19 -14.14 -12.31
C ILE A 781 10.95 -15.34 -13.25
N ARG A 782 9.79 -15.37 -13.94
CA ARG A 782 9.44 -16.46 -14.87
C ARG A 782 10.32 -16.51 -16.13
N ASN A 783 10.46 -15.37 -16.82
CA ASN A 783 11.22 -15.25 -18.08
C ASN A 783 12.58 -14.56 -17.87
N TRP A 784 13.33 -14.99 -16.86
CA TRP A 784 14.60 -14.34 -16.49
C TRP A 784 15.66 -14.38 -17.61
N LYS A 785 15.56 -15.35 -18.53
CA LYS A 785 16.46 -15.52 -19.69
C LYS A 785 16.40 -14.36 -20.69
N ASP A 786 15.26 -13.68 -20.76
CA ASP A 786 15.04 -12.56 -21.67
C ASP A 786 15.63 -11.25 -21.12
N LEU A 787 16.08 -11.25 -19.86
CA LEU A 787 16.62 -10.06 -19.21
C LEU A 787 18.08 -9.83 -19.58
N ASN A 788 18.41 -8.56 -19.83
CA ASN A 788 19.78 -8.15 -20.10
C ASN A 788 20.58 -8.03 -18.80
N PHE A 789 21.75 -8.66 -18.76
CA PHE A 789 22.79 -8.44 -17.75
C PHE A 789 23.70 -7.31 -18.23
N TYR A 790 24.20 -6.51 -17.29
CA TYR A 790 25.01 -5.32 -17.56
C TYR A 790 26.41 -5.45 -16.98
N ARG A 791 27.42 -5.07 -17.75
CA ARG A 791 28.83 -5.09 -17.32
C ARG A 791 29.18 -3.79 -16.58
N PRO A 792 30.16 -3.84 -15.66
CA PRO A 792 30.70 -2.65 -15.05
C PRO A 792 31.41 -1.75 -16.07
N ASP A 793 32.23 -2.31 -16.97
CA ASP A 793 32.88 -1.57 -18.05
C ASP A 793 32.84 -2.34 -19.38
N LYS A 794 33.00 -1.64 -20.50
CA LYS A 794 33.07 -2.25 -21.85
C LYS A 794 34.25 -3.20 -22.03
N LYS A 795 35.33 -3.00 -21.26
CA LYS A 795 36.57 -3.78 -21.35
C LYS A 795 36.55 -5.05 -20.49
N THR A 796 35.59 -5.20 -19.59
CA THR A 796 35.48 -6.37 -18.70
C THR A 796 34.97 -7.56 -19.51
N VAL A 797 35.69 -8.68 -19.49
CA VAL A 797 35.35 -9.94 -20.17
C VAL A 797 35.44 -11.08 -19.15
N TYR A 798 34.47 -11.99 -19.18
CA TYR A 798 34.40 -13.17 -18.30
C TYR A 798 34.72 -14.44 -19.10
N GLN A 799 35.18 -15.50 -18.45
CA GLN A 799 35.66 -16.69 -19.17
C GLN A 799 34.52 -17.63 -19.56
N HIS A 800 33.54 -17.83 -18.67
CA HIS A 800 32.49 -18.83 -18.80
C HIS A 800 31.10 -18.22 -18.99
N ILE A 801 30.81 -17.07 -18.37
CA ILE A 801 29.47 -16.46 -18.36
C ILE A 801 29.32 -15.21 -19.24
N ASP A 802 30.31 -14.93 -20.10
CA ASP A 802 30.39 -13.69 -20.88
C ASP A 802 29.15 -13.40 -21.73
N SER A 803 28.57 -14.46 -22.32
CA SER A 803 27.40 -14.39 -23.20
C SER A 803 26.14 -13.83 -22.54
N LEU A 804 26.07 -13.81 -21.20
CA LEU A 804 24.92 -13.26 -20.46
C LEU A 804 24.85 -11.73 -20.58
N PHE A 805 25.99 -11.07 -20.75
CA PHE A 805 26.13 -9.62 -20.64
C PHE A 805 26.00 -8.92 -21.99
N LYS A 806 24.94 -8.10 -22.13
CA LYS A 806 24.57 -7.47 -23.42
C LYS A 806 24.86 -5.98 -23.52
N ASP A 807 25.11 -5.29 -22.41
CA ASP A 807 25.30 -3.83 -22.38
C ASP A 807 26.12 -3.41 -21.13
N THR A 808 26.36 -2.11 -20.96
CA THR A 808 27.16 -1.51 -19.87
C THR A 808 26.36 -0.53 -19.02
N ILE A 809 26.77 -0.36 -17.76
CA ILE A 809 26.18 0.63 -16.84
C ILE A 809 26.68 2.05 -17.16
N ASN A 810 25.77 3.03 -17.13
CA ASN A 810 26.15 4.44 -17.21
C ASN A 810 26.38 5.03 -15.82
N TRP A 811 27.63 4.94 -15.33
CA TRP A 811 28.02 5.43 -14.00
C TRP A 811 27.90 6.96 -13.85
N GLU A 812 28.13 7.72 -14.91
CA GLU A 812 28.07 9.19 -14.86
C GLU A 812 26.65 9.70 -14.59
N LEU A 813 25.64 8.97 -15.09
CA LEU A 813 24.24 9.30 -14.80
C LEU A 813 23.91 9.11 -13.31
N ILE A 814 24.44 8.06 -12.68
CA ILE A 814 24.27 7.82 -11.24
C ILE A 814 25.01 8.91 -10.45
N ARG A 815 26.22 9.29 -10.88
CA ARG A 815 27.04 10.34 -10.24
C ARG A 815 26.31 11.68 -10.21
N THR A 816 25.82 12.11 -11.39
CA THR A 816 25.16 13.40 -11.58
C THR A 816 23.88 13.52 -10.74
N HIS A 817 23.12 12.44 -10.59
CA HIS A 817 21.80 12.45 -9.95
C HIS A 817 21.77 11.84 -8.54
N TRP A 818 22.93 11.61 -7.92
CA TRP A 818 23.02 10.98 -6.60
C TRP A 818 22.25 11.76 -5.53
N SER A 819 22.37 13.10 -5.52
CA SER A 819 21.63 13.96 -4.60
C SER A 819 20.12 13.85 -4.81
N ASP A 820 19.67 13.78 -6.06
CA ASP A 820 18.24 13.65 -6.40
C ASP A 820 17.69 12.30 -5.92
N LEU A 821 18.46 11.21 -6.06
CA LEU A 821 18.12 9.90 -5.52
C LEU A 821 17.97 9.95 -3.99
N MET A 822 18.92 10.58 -3.29
CA MET A 822 18.88 10.72 -1.84
C MET A 822 17.73 11.60 -1.36
N GLN A 823 17.47 12.73 -2.04
CA GLN A 823 16.35 13.61 -1.72
C GLN A 823 15.01 12.86 -1.74
N VAL A 824 14.83 12.03 -2.76
CA VAL A 824 13.63 11.22 -2.94
C VAL A 824 13.51 10.17 -1.83
N VAL A 825 14.59 9.44 -1.56
CA VAL A 825 14.61 8.37 -0.56
C VAL A 825 14.37 8.93 0.85
N LEU A 826 15.01 10.04 1.21
CA LEU A 826 14.79 10.72 2.48
C LEU A 826 13.37 11.27 2.61
N SER A 827 12.78 11.77 1.52
CA SER A 827 11.37 12.21 1.51
C SER A 827 10.41 11.05 1.75
N ILE A 828 10.75 9.84 1.29
CA ILE A 828 9.98 8.61 1.57
C ILE A 828 10.21 8.16 3.01
N TYR A 829 11.45 8.10 3.45
CA TYR A 829 11.85 7.65 4.78
C TYR A 829 11.20 8.49 5.90
N THR A 830 11.08 9.80 5.69
CA THR A 830 10.40 10.73 6.61
C THR A 830 8.86 10.71 6.49
N GLY A 831 8.31 9.96 5.54
CA GLY A 831 6.86 9.85 5.31
C GLY A 831 6.23 11.06 4.62
N LYS A 832 7.03 11.99 4.05
CA LYS A 832 6.51 13.16 3.33
C LYS A 832 5.82 12.79 2.02
N ILE A 833 6.30 11.75 1.35
CA ILE A 833 5.68 11.16 0.15
C ILE A 833 5.65 9.64 0.25
N SER A 834 4.58 9.00 -0.27
CA SER A 834 4.54 7.54 -0.35
C SER A 834 5.40 7.02 -1.51
N SER A 835 6.09 5.90 -1.28
CA SER A 835 6.84 5.19 -2.33
C SER A 835 5.92 4.80 -3.50
N ALA A 836 4.68 4.44 -3.20
CA ALA A 836 3.67 4.09 -4.20
C ALA A 836 3.31 5.26 -5.14
N SER A 837 3.07 6.45 -4.58
CA SER A 837 2.77 7.63 -5.40
C SER A 837 3.94 8.01 -6.31
N LEU A 838 5.17 7.86 -5.83
CA LEU A 838 6.37 8.16 -6.62
C LEU A 838 6.62 7.10 -7.69
N LEU A 839 6.61 5.81 -7.35
CA LEU A 839 6.83 4.73 -8.31
C LEU A 839 5.77 4.70 -9.41
N ARG A 840 4.55 5.16 -9.16
CA ARG A 840 3.54 5.35 -10.23
C ARG A 840 3.96 6.41 -11.25
N LYS A 841 4.62 7.49 -10.79
CA LYS A 841 5.14 8.58 -11.64
C LYS A 841 6.43 8.16 -12.34
N LEU A 842 7.27 7.37 -11.67
CA LEU A 842 8.51 6.80 -12.22
C LEU A 842 8.27 5.54 -13.09
N GLY A 843 7.12 4.86 -12.98
CA GLY A 843 6.87 3.58 -13.65
C GLY A 843 6.55 3.68 -15.14
N ASN A 844 6.17 4.87 -15.62
CA ASN A 844 5.91 5.10 -17.03
C ASN A 844 7.20 5.52 -17.73
N TYR A 845 7.45 4.99 -18.93
CA TYR A 845 8.62 5.25 -19.78
C TYR A 845 8.72 6.74 -20.20
N SER A 846 8.88 7.66 -19.26
CA SER A 846 9.18 9.04 -19.56
C SER A 846 10.59 9.08 -20.11
N ARG A 847 10.68 9.38 -21.40
CA ARG A 847 11.94 9.70 -22.03
C ARG A 847 12.53 10.99 -21.47
N LYS A 848 11.75 11.84 -20.80
CA LYS A 848 12.16 13.19 -20.36
C LYS A 848 12.64 13.21 -18.91
N ASN A 849 12.06 12.40 -18.03
CA ASN A 849 12.34 12.44 -16.60
C ASN A 849 13.76 11.90 -16.29
N ARG A 850 14.68 12.81 -15.93
CA ARG A 850 16.07 12.47 -15.60
C ARG A 850 16.18 11.61 -14.35
N LEU A 851 15.34 11.85 -13.35
CA LEU A 851 15.29 11.07 -12.12
C LEU A 851 14.91 9.61 -12.40
N TYR A 852 13.93 9.37 -13.28
CA TYR A 852 13.59 8.01 -13.70
C TYR A 852 14.79 7.30 -14.34
N ARG A 853 15.54 7.99 -15.21
CA ARG A 853 16.72 7.40 -15.85
C ARG A 853 17.79 7.04 -14.81
N ALA A 854 18.00 7.87 -13.79
CA ALA A 854 18.92 7.57 -12.69
C ALA A 854 18.49 6.32 -11.89
N PHE A 855 17.22 6.24 -11.47
CA PHE A 855 16.67 5.04 -10.81
C PHE A 855 16.78 3.80 -11.69
N ARG A 856 16.55 3.95 -13.00
CA ARG A 856 16.67 2.84 -13.96
C ARG A 856 18.12 2.35 -14.07
N GLU A 857 19.11 3.23 -14.20
CA GLU A 857 20.51 2.82 -14.29
C GLU A 857 21.01 2.18 -12.99
N LEU A 858 20.74 2.78 -11.83
CA LEU A 858 21.05 2.15 -10.54
C LEU A 858 20.38 0.78 -10.43
N GLY A 859 19.12 0.69 -10.84
CA GLY A 859 18.34 -0.55 -10.82
C GLY A 859 18.90 -1.65 -11.72
N ARG A 860 19.57 -1.29 -12.82
CA ARG A 860 20.26 -2.26 -13.67
C ARG A 860 21.43 -2.91 -12.96
N VAL A 861 22.18 -2.15 -12.15
CA VAL A 861 23.28 -2.69 -11.33
C VAL A 861 22.73 -3.74 -10.36
N ILE A 862 21.82 -3.31 -9.48
CA ILE A 862 21.26 -4.17 -8.42
C ILE A 862 20.58 -5.41 -8.99
N ARG A 863 19.79 -5.25 -10.05
CA ARG A 863 19.11 -6.39 -10.70
C ARG A 863 20.11 -7.37 -11.33
N THR A 864 21.20 -6.89 -11.94
CA THR A 864 22.21 -7.78 -12.52
C THR A 864 22.89 -8.62 -11.45
N ILE A 865 23.23 -8.00 -10.31
CA ILE A 865 23.79 -8.70 -9.14
C ILE A 865 22.82 -9.78 -8.65
N PHE A 866 21.56 -9.43 -8.43
CA PHE A 866 20.54 -10.39 -8.03
C PHE A 866 20.39 -11.55 -9.02
N LEU A 867 20.40 -11.27 -10.33
CA LEU A 867 20.28 -12.32 -11.34
C LEU A 867 21.48 -13.28 -11.33
N LEU A 868 22.70 -12.78 -11.12
CA LEU A 868 23.92 -13.60 -10.98
C LEU A 868 23.85 -14.51 -9.73
N GLU A 869 23.38 -13.98 -8.61
CA GLU A 869 23.14 -14.76 -7.39
C GLU A 869 22.02 -15.80 -7.60
N TYR A 870 20.94 -15.41 -8.26
CA TYR A 870 19.78 -16.26 -8.52
C TYR A 870 20.10 -17.48 -9.40
N ILE A 871 20.97 -17.31 -10.41
CA ILE A 871 21.38 -18.44 -11.25
C ILE A 871 22.37 -19.34 -10.51
N SER A 872 23.26 -18.77 -9.70
CA SER A 872 24.34 -19.52 -9.06
C SER A 872 23.90 -20.27 -7.79
N ASP A 873 23.00 -19.72 -6.97
CA ASP A 873 22.60 -20.28 -5.68
C ASP A 873 21.25 -21.01 -5.69
N ILE A 874 21.28 -22.33 -5.46
CA ILE A 874 20.08 -23.15 -5.32
C ILE A 874 19.28 -22.87 -4.03
N LYS A 875 19.96 -22.55 -2.92
CA LYS A 875 19.31 -22.28 -1.63
C LYS A 875 18.48 -21.01 -1.71
N LEU A 876 19.00 -19.97 -2.37
CA LEU A 876 18.26 -18.75 -2.68
C LEU A 876 16.96 -19.05 -3.44
N ARG A 877 17.01 -19.88 -4.49
CA ARG A 877 15.81 -20.27 -5.27
C ARG A 877 14.80 -21.07 -4.45
N GLN A 878 15.27 -21.98 -3.59
CA GLN A 878 14.42 -22.73 -2.67
C GLN A 878 13.73 -21.81 -1.67
N LYS A 879 14.46 -20.84 -1.11
CA LYS A 879 13.90 -19.82 -0.19
C LYS A 879 12.80 -19.00 -0.88
N ILE A 880 13.06 -18.50 -2.08
CA ILE A 880 12.06 -17.74 -2.88
C ILE A 880 10.80 -18.60 -3.11
N THR A 881 10.97 -19.86 -3.52
CA THR A 881 9.84 -20.76 -3.81
C THR A 881 9.01 -21.06 -2.55
N ALA A 882 9.67 -21.36 -1.43
CA ALA A 882 8.99 -21.63 -0.16
C ALA A 882 8.19 -20.41 0.31
N ALA A 883 8.75 -19.20 0.19
CA ALA A 883 8.06 -17.97 0.57
C ALA A 883 6.83 -17.71 -0.31
N THR A 884 6.93 -17.93 -1.63
CA THR A 884 5.76 -17.82 -2.54
C THR A 884 4.65 -18.80 -2.17
N ASN A 885 4.98 -20.06 -1.88
CA ASN A 885 3.99 -21.07 -1.50
C ASN A 885 3.23 -20.68 -0.21
N LYS A 886 3.88 -20.01 0.76
CA LYS A 886 3.23 -19.54 1.99
C LYS A 886 2.16 -18.48 1.70
N VAL A 887 2.44 -17.53 0.80
CA VAL A 887 1.45 -16.50 0.43
C VAL A 887 0.30 -17.10 -0.38
N GLU A 888 0.60 -18.00 -1.32
CA GLU A 888 -0.45 -18.71 -2.06
C GLU A 888 -1.38 -19.50 -1.11
N ALA A 889 -0.82 -20.16 -0.10
CA ALA A 889 -1.60 -20.84 0.94
C ALA A 889 -2.42 -19.86 1.80
N TYR A 890 -1.85 -18.70 2.15
CA TYR A 890 -2.56 -17.64 2.87
C TYR A 890 -3.78 -17.14 2.07
N HIS A 891 -3.66 -16.97 0.76
CA HIS A 891 -4.78 -16.56 -0.09
C HIS A 891 -5.94 -17.57 -0.07
N GLY A 892 -5.63 -18.87 -0.11
CA GLY A 892 -6.65 -19.91 0.07
C GLY A 892 -7.32 -19.83 1.44
N PHE A 893 -6.51 -19.62 2.49
CA PHE A 893 -6.96 -19.52 3.87
C PHE A 893 -7.84 -18.28 4.13
N SER A 894 -7.42 -17.08 3.71
CA SER A 894 -8.17 -15.84 3.91
C SER A 894 -9.50 -15.83 3.15
N LYS A 895 -9.51 -16.39 1.93
CA LYS A 895 -10.73 -16.58 1.11
C LYS A 895 -11.75 -17.48 1.79
N TRP A 896 -11.33 -18.46 2.59
CA TRP A 896 -12.24 -19.33 3.34
C TRP A 896 -13.11 -18.55 4.33
N PHE A 897 -12.60 -17.46 4.91
CA PHE A 897 -13.40 -16.60 5.80
C PHE A 897 -14.33 -15.66 5.03
N PHE A 898 -14.08 -15.40 3.74
CA PHE A 898 -14.86 -14.48 2.91
C PHE A 898 -16.10 -15.15 2.28
N PHE A 899 -16.89 -15.88 3.08
CA PHE A 899 -17.97 -16.74 2.59
C PHE A 899 -19.31 -16.03 2.36
N GLY A 900 -19.49 -14.79 2.81
CA GLY A 900 -20.72 -14.02 2.59
C GLY A 900 -20.78 -13.32 1.22
N GLY A 901 -22.01 -13.08 0.73
CA GLY A 901 -22.28 -12.16 -0.39
C GLY A 901 -21.64 -12.54 -1.73
N ASP A 902 -21.62 -13.83 -2.08
CA ASP A 902 -21.02 -14.41 -3.30
C ASP A 902 -19.55 -14.02 -3.52
N SER A 903 -18.82 -13.70 -2.45
CA SER A 903 -17.45 -13.17 -2.50
C SER A 903 -17.29 -11.84 -3.25
N ILE A 904 -18.39 -11.14 -3.56
CA ILE A 904 -18.37 -9.84 -4.22
C ILE A 904 -18.26 -8.73 -3.17
N ILE A 905 -17.32 -7.80 -3.36
CA ILE A 905 -17.25 -6.60 -2.54
C ILE A 905 -18.38 -5.64 -2.96
N ASN A 906 -19.43 -5.58 -2.14
CA ASN A 906 -20.66 -4.81 -2.37
C ASN A 906 -20.52 -3.31 -2.03
N SER A 907 -19.45 -2.65 -2.50
CA SER A 907 -19.27 -1.20 -2.39
C SER A 907 -18.61 -0.65 -3.65
N ASN A 908 -18.86 0.62 -3.97
CA ASN A 908 -18.14 1.39 -4.99
C ASN A 908 -17.17 2.41 -4.36
N ASP A 909 -17.16 2.51 -3.03
CA ASP A 909 -16.27 3.37 -2.26
C ASP A 909 -14.94 2.66 -2.00
N ARG A 910 -13.83 3.30 -2.38
CA ARG A 910 -12.48 2.79 -2.20
C ARG A 910 -12.16 2.54 -0.72
N GLU A 911 -12.56 3.43 0.16
CA GLU A 911 -12.28 3.29 1.59
C GLU A 911 -12.98 2.04 2.14
N GLU A 912 -14.23 1.83 1.75
CA GLU A 912 -14.99 0.66 2.17
C GLU A 912 -14.46 -0.65 1.54
N MET A 913 -14.00 -0.63 0.28
CA MET A 913 -13.32 -1.79 -0.31
C MET A 913 -12.05 -2.15 0.46
N GLU A 914 -11.23 -1.16 0.81
CA GLU A 914 -10.00 -1.39 1.58
C GLU A 914 -10.31 -1.87 3.00
N LYS A 915 -11.33 -1.30 3.68
CA LYS A 915 -11.81 -1.81 4.96
C LYS A 915 -12.20 -3.29 4.88
N ARG A 916 -12.87 -3.74 3.82
CA ARG A 916 -13.28 -5.15 3.66
C ARG A 916 -12.08 -6.09 3.66
N ILE A 917 -11.03 -5.76 2.92
CA ILE A 917 -9.77 -6.53 2.93
C ILE A 917 -9.16 -6.53 4.34
N LYS A 918 -9.09 -5.36 4.99
CA LYS A 918 -8.55 -5.23 6.35
C LYS A 918 -9.32 -5.99 7.41
N TYR A 919 -10.65 -6.02 7.35
CA TYR A 919 -11.44 -6.85 8.26
C TYR A 919 -11.19 -8.33 8.02
N ASN A 920 -11.07 -8.76 6.76
CA ASN A 920 -10.78 -10.15 6.44
C ASN A 920 -9.40 -10.56 6.97
N ASP A 921 -8.38 -9.72 6.81
CA ASP A 921 -7.05 -9.98 7.38
C ASP A 921 -7.05 -9.99 8.90
N LEU A 922 -7.82 -9.11 9.54
CA LEU A 922 -7.97 -9.12 10.99
C LEU A 922 -8.56 -10.46 11.46
N VAL A 923 -9.61 -10.94 10.79
CA VAL A 923 -10.20 -12.26 11.08
C VAL A 923 -9.21 -13.39 10.80
N ALA A 924 -8.52 -13.38 9.65
CA ALA A 924 -7.55 -14.39 9.28
C ALA A 924 -6.38 -14.44 10.29
N ASN A 925 -5.80 -13.29 10.66
CA ASN A 925 -4.74 -13.20 11.66
C ASN A 925 -5.22 -13.61 13.06
N ALA A 926 -6.46 -13.29 13.44
CA ALA A 926 -7.03 -13.76 14.70
C ALA A 926 -7.14 -15.30 14.73
N VAL A 927 -7.56 -15.91 13.62
CA VAL A 927 -7.63 -17.37 13.51
C VAL A 927 -6.24 -17.98 13.47
N ILE A 928 -5.28 -17.42 12.75
CA ILE A 928 -3.87 -17.88 12.77
C ILE A 928 -3.34 -17.86 14.20
N PHE A 929 -3.58 -16.79 14.94
CA PHE A 929 -3.14 -16.68 16.32
C PHE A 929 -3.79 -17.74 17.22
N GLN A 930 -5.11 -17.93 17.13
CA GLN A 930 -5.81 -18.96 17.89
C GLN A 930 -5.35 -20.38 17.51
N ASN A 931 -5.15 -20.65 16.22
CA ASN A 931 -4.66 -21.95 15.75
C ASN A 931 -3.27 -22.25 16.32
N VAL A 932 -2.37 -21.26 16.41
CA VAL A 932 -1.06 -21.47 17.03
C VAL A 932 -1.19 -21.73 18.53
N VAL A 933 -2.10 -21.05 19.23
CA VAL A 933 -2.38 -21.33 20.65
C VAL A 933 -2.88 -22.76 20.82
N ASP A 934 -3.87 -23.18 20.04
CA ASP A 934 -4.45 -24.53 20.13
C ASP A 934 -3.45 -25.62 19.70
N LEU A 935 -2.66 -25.37 18.65
CA LEU A 935 -1.57 -26.28 18.23
C LEU A 935 -0.53 -26.44 19.34
N THR A 936 -0.13 -25.35 19.99
CA THR A 936 0.86 -25.40 21.06
C THR A 936 0.33 -26.22 22.24
N GLU A 937 -0.94 -26.04 22.61
CA GLU A 937 -1.59 -26.82 23.67
C GLU A 937 -1.64 -28.32 23.34
N VAL A 938 -2.05 -28.68 22.11
CA VAL A 938 -2.08 -30.08 21.65
C VAL A 938 -0.68 -30.70 21.64
N LEU A 939 0.32 -29.99 21.11
CA LEU A 939 1.69 -30.51 21.06
C LEU A 939 2.28 -30.71 22.47
N GLN A 940 2.05 -29.78 23.40
CA GLN A 940 2.45 -29.94 24.80
C GLN A 940 1.74 -31.13 25.47
N GLN A 941 0.46 -31.35 25.16
CA GLN A 941 -0.27 -32.52 25.66
C GLN A 941 0.33 -33.82 25.12
N LEU A 942 0.64 -33.90 23.82
CA LEU A 942 1.28 -35.07 23.21
C LEU A 942 2.64 -35.37 23.86
N GLN A 943 3.44 -34.34 24.15
CA GLN A 943 4.71 -34.52 24.89
C GLN A 943 4.49 -35.08 26.29
N ARG A 944 3.49 -34.57 27.03
CA ARG A 944 3.16 -35.09 28.38
C ARG A 944 2.69 -36.54 28.34
N GLU A 945 2.08 -36.96 27.25
CA GLU A 945 1.63 -38.35 27.01
C GLU A 945 2.76 -39.26 26.48
N GLY A 946 3.97 -38.73 26.25
CA GLY A 946 5.14 -39.51 25.85
C GLY A 946 5.33 -39.67 24.34
N TYR A 947 4.61 -38.92 23.50
CA TYR A 947 4.86 -38.91 22.05
C TYR A 947 6.20 -38.23 21.75
N PHE A 948 6.99 -38.84 20.86
CA PHE A 948 8.20 -38.21 20.33
C PHE A 948 7.81 -37.22 19.22
N LEU A 949 8.15 -35.95 19.40
CA LEU A 949 7.94 -34.90 18.40
C LEU A 949 9.27 -34.57 17.73
N ASP A 950 9.39 -34.90 16.44
CA ASP A 950 10.54 -34.45 15.65
C ASP A 950 10.39 -32.95 15.32
N LYS A 951 11.50 -32.21 15.45
CA LYS A 951 11.56 -30.80 15.10
C LYS A 951 11.31 -30.57 13.61
N GLU A 952 11.76 -31.48 12.75
CA GLU A 952 11.51 -31.38 11.31
C GLU A 952 10.00 -31.47 11.01
N ASP A 953 9.30 -32.44 11.60
CA ASP A 953 7.85 -32.63 11.45
C ASP A 953 7.06 -31.42 11.95
N VAL A 954 7.37 -30.91 13.16
CA VAL A 954 6.68 -29.73 13.70
C VAL A 954 6.95 -28.48 12.85
N SER A 955 8.15 -28.33 12.29
CA SER A 955 8.49 -27.22 11.39
C SER A 955 7.78 -27.28 10.03
N ALA A 956 7.29 -28.46 9.64
CA ALA A 956 6.53 -28.67 8.40
C ALA A 956 5.02 -28.40 8.57
N LEU A 957 4.52 -28.31 9.81
CA LEU A 957 3.13 -27.94 10.10
C LEU A 957 2.81 -26.52 9.63
N SER A 958 1.52 -26.23 9.47
CA SER A 958 1.01 -24.90 9.09
C SER A 958 -0.09 -24.44 10.04
N PRO A 959 -0.14 -23.15 10.41
CA PRO A 959 -1.24 -22.60 11.21
C PRO A 959 -2.53 -22.37 10.40
N TYR A 960 -2.56 -22.68 9.10
CA TYR A 960 -3.73 -22.46 8.22
C TYR A 960 -4.77 -23.59 8.29
N LEU A 961 -5.10 -24.05 9.49
CA LEU A 961 -6.10 -25.09 9.73
C LEU A 961 -7.52 -24.50 9.77
N THR A 962 -8.46 -25.10 9.03
CA THR A 962 -9.85 -24.62 8.95
C THR A 962 -10.90 -25.67 9.31
N SER A 963 -10.55 -26.96 9.36
CA SER A 963 -11.51 -28.07 9.52
C SER A 963 -12.27 -28.04 10.86
N HIS A 964 -11.61 -27.58 11.93
CA HIS A 964 -12.17 -27.51 13.29
C HIS A 964 -12.96 -26.21 13.56
N ILE A 965 -13.03 -25.30 12.58
CA ILE A 965 -13.62 -23.97 12.77
C ILE A 965 -15.06 -23.96 12.27
N LYS A 966 -15.98 -23.61 13.16
CA LYS A 966 -17.40 -23.41 12.85
C LYS A 966 -17.63 -21.97 12.38
N ARG A 967 -17.91 -21.81 11.08
CA ARG A 967 -18.21 -20.51 10.44
C ARG A 967 -19.69 -20.26 10.14
N PHE A 968 -20.55 -21.26 10.31
CA PHE A 968 -21.99 -21.17 10.06
C PHE A 968 -22.79 -21.50 11.33
N GLY A 969 -24.02 -20.98 11.41
CA GLY A 969 -24.94 -21.22 12.52
C GLY A 969 -25.42 -19.91 13.16
N ASP A 970 -25.90 -20.01 14.39
CA ASP A 970 -26.24 -18.84 15.19
C ASP A 970 -24.99 -18.24 15.84
N TYR A 971 -24.92 -16.92 15.83
CA TYR A 971 -23.76 -16.14 16.24
C TYR A 971 -24.00 -15.54 17.62
N PHE A 972 -23.76 -16.35 18.66
CA PHE A 972 -23.83 -15.91 20.05
C PHE A 972 -22.42 -15.64 20.58
N LEU A 973 -22.26 -14.56 21.34
CA LEU A 973 -21.00 -14.17 21.96
C LEU A 973 -21.16 -14.21 23.48
N ASP A 974 -20.42 -15.10 24.15
CA ASP A 974 -20.37 -15.13 25.61
C ASP A 974 -19.11 -14.41 26.12
N LEU A 975 -19.28 -13.18 26.58
CA LEU A 975 -18.19 -12.39 27.16
C LEU A 975 -17.79 -12.84 28.57
N THR A 976 -18.52 -13.75 29.20
CA THR A 976 -18.24 -14.20 30.58
C THR A 976 -17.21 -15.33 30.62
N GLN A 977 -17.04 -16.07 29.53
CA GLN A 977 -16.05 -17.12 29.41
C GLN A 977 -14.67 -16.53 29.12
N ALA A 978 -13.72 -16.78 30.02
CA ALA A 978 -12.33 -16.35 29.86
C ALA A 978 -11.51 -17.46 29.15
N PRO A 979 -10.73 -17.14 28.11
CA PRO A 979 -9.83 -18.10 27.47
C PRO A 979 -8.65 -18.50 28.39
N PRO A 980 -7.93 -19.59 28.05
CA PRO A 980 -6.73 -20.01 28.79
C PRO A 980 -5.66 -18.91 28.83
N ARG A 981 -4.79 -18.99 29.84
CA ARG A 981 -3.68 -18.06 30.01
C ARG A 981 -2.58 -18.41 29.01
N LEU A 982 -2.15 -17.41 28.26
CA LEU A 982 -1.07 -17.57 27.28
C LEU A 982 0.26 -18.00 27.91
N ASP A 983 0.56 -17.62 29.15
CA ASP A 983 1.87 -17.86 29.78
C ASP A 983 2.21 -19.34 29.94
N ASP A 984 1.20 -20.20 30.08
CA ASP A 984 1.37 -21.66 30.15
C ASP A 984 1.72 -22.27 28.77
N LEU A 985 1.52 -21.50 27.70
CA LEU A 985 1.62 -21.89 26.29
C LEU A 985 2.71 -21.13 25.53
N ILE A 986 3.49 -20.26 26.19
CA ILE A 986 4.56 -19.49 25.51
C ILE A 986 5.74 -20.41 25.17
N VAL A 987 6.10 -21.31 26.08
CA VAL A 987 7.32 -22.12 25.99
C VAL A 987 7.02 -23.45 25.32
N PHE A 988 7.73 -23.70 24.21
CA PHE A 988 7.71 -25.00 23.52
C PHE A 988 9.13 -25.57 23.48
N THR A 989 9.33 -26.71 24.13
CA THR A 989 10.64 -27.41 24.21
C THR A 989 10.53 -28.76 23.53
N PHE A 990 11.52 -29.13 22.73
CA PHE A 990 11.65 -30.49 22.18
C PHE A 990 12.27 -31.46 23.18
#